data_AF-A0A9W8EIU9-F1
#
_entry.id   AF-A0A9W8EIU9-F1
#
_cell.length_a   1.000
_cell.length_b   1.000
_cell.length_c   1.000
_cell.angle_alpha   90.00
_cell.angle_beta   90.00
_cell.angle_gamma   90.00
#
_symmetry.space_group_name_H-M   'P 1'
#
loop_
_entity.id
_entity.type
_entity.pdbx_description
1 polymer ?
#
loop_
_entity_poly.entity_id
_entity_poly.type
_entity_poly.pdbx_seq_one_letter_code
_entity_poly.pdbx_strand_id
1 'polypeptide(L)'
;MRWRSSAALGLATLLCWLYGLHLYSAANRPLHAPAGPHESASSTTSSPSTAGSPSSARTISRGAPPLSDSNDGLLTFIHASDIHVSKYVPKGGLIHFLHFLHTAVPLISPRLVAVTGDLTDGKDQQRLTSLQQLDEWKAYRRALESSAVRTRFNGSFYRDQRGNHDCFNVFSANSADNYFNAYSAAGSVDGYHLQIEEPFGTYSFVASDGCPRHGFARPLNFFGYLDAQGMELLESRLARASASSNHTFLLNHYPVSTMLYGRYNRTFADLVRGVSVFLCGHLHQLAAGVGAQLQAYKAHDGYWELEIGDMKEHAIYRVYAVDHDLISFVDVTLPVGAIMPMPNPQLLDVTVTEPIPHPPVVLVTNPKDARYLLPNHEPLHIMRSSKFIRALETKNEHGDVLKTPLWVAPWDPAQYDDARLHELEVTAVDEAGKATTVRIPFHFSDDLVALDNDSRGGWIMRQNFPDIFRVSGITSYLLVTVFMLLIPRFYFASLSDSRAWVAARTLKHHKDEARLRHLWAAFTRGDIVNPFTLVKLLLALIAARTRFLVSTQFTAQVYFASIGWLFWPAYFFAIALVVLPLFTGLLIPSAGPMGVGSVYAYGIYIAGEWAPLLDSWTYALSSIISLGLLLVYLPLAAAPHSLFYSPYTARGLPWYRSLPARLSVAVFCVLYLGLPTLMTVYTYGPASVVFGYGRSWMFIAACAALYVLDWRPDVGLLSSSYAQVPSPPSSARLDDDDNE
;
A
#
# COMPACT_ATOMS: atom_id res chain seq x y z
N MET A 1 13.87 19.42 -43.37
CA MET A 1 13.10 18.21 -42.99
C MET A 1 13.12 17.90 -41.48
N ARG A 2 14.30 17.85 -40.81
CA ARG A 2 14.45 17.50 -39.37
C ARG A 2 13.69 18.42 -38.38
N TRP A 3 13.62 19.72 -38.66
CA TRP A 3 12.88 20.69 -37.83
C TRP A 3 11.35 20.49 -37.92
N ARG A 4 10.81 20.28 -39.13
CA ARG A 4 9.37 20.00 -39.33
C ARG A 4 8.93 18.71 -38.62
N SER A 5 9.76 17.66 -38.64
CA SER A 5 9.49 16.43 -37.89
C SER A 5 9.56 16.59 -36.36
N SER A 6 10.31 17.59 -35.86
CA SER A 6 10.46 17.83 -34.43
C SER A 6 9.31 18.68 -33.87
N ALA A 7 8.85 19.68 -34.62
CA ALA A 7 7.63 20.41 -34.27
C ALA A 7 6.40 19.47 -34.25
N ALA A 8 6.29 18.57 -35.24
CA ALA A 8 5.24 17.56 -35.27
C ALA A 8 5.31 16.59 -34.08
N LEU A 9 6.53 16.17 -33.67
CA LEU A 9 6.74 15.36 -32.48
C LEU A 9 6.23 16.05 -31.22
N GLY A 10 6.64 17.31 -30.99
CA GLY A 10 6.22 18.09 -29.83
C GLY A 10 4.70 18.29 -29.77
N LEU A 11 4.07 18.60 -30.91
CA LEU A 11 2.62 18.72 -31.00
C LEU A 11 1.92 17.38 -30.69
N ALA A 12 2.41 16.27 -31.26
CA ALA A 12 1.85 14.95 -30.99
C ALA A 12 1.97 14.57 -29.51
N THR A 13 3.13 14.81 -28.88
CA THR A 13 3.31 14.59 -27.43
C THR A 13 2.30 15.40 -26.62
N LEU A 14 2.14 16.70 -26.94
CA LEU A 14 1.20 17.57 -26.24
C LEU A 14 -0.25 17.07 -26.36
N LEU A 15 -0.68 16.70 -27.58
CA LEU A 15 -2.03 16.15 -27.80
C LEU A 15 -2.25 14.84 -27.03
N CYS A 16 -1.24 13.97 -26.98
CA CYS A 16 -1.30 12.74 -26.18
C CYS A 16 -1.38 13.03 -24.68
N TRP A 17 -0.64 14.02 -24.17
CA TRP A 17 -0.75 14.43 -22.76
C TRP A 17 -2.11 15.03 -22.43
N LEU A 18 -2.68 15.87 -23.31
CA LEU A 18 -4.03 16.41 -23.15
C LEU A 18 -5.07 15.28 -23.13
N TYR A 19 -4.92 14.27 -23.99
CA TYR A 19 -5.78 13.10 -23.99
C TYR A 19 -5.59 12.24 -22.73
N GLY A 20 -4.35 12.06 -22.26
CA GLY A 20 -4.05 11.39 -20.99
C GLY A 20 -4.71 12.09 -19.80
N LEU A 21 -4.69 13.42 -19.76
CA LEU A 21 -5.42 14.21 -18.75
C LEU A 21 -6.94 14.02 -18.85
N HIS A 22 -7.48 13.93 -20.07
CA HIS A 22 -8.89 13.61 -20.27
C HIS A 22 -9.24 12.22 -19.72
N LEU A 23 -8.42 11.20 -19.99
CA LEU A 23 -8.59 9.85 -19.44
C LEU A 23 -8.47 9.83 -17.92
N TYR A 24 -7.49 10.54 -17.36
CA TYR A 24 -7.33 10.68 -15.91
C TYR A 24 -8.58 11.32 -15.29
N SER A 25 -9.08 12.40 -15.87
CA SER A 25 -10.33 13.03 -15.42
C SER A 25 -11.50 12.04 -15.50
N ALA A 26 -11.68 11.34 -16.63
CA ALA A 26 -12.74 10.36 -16.82
C ALA A 26 -12.68 9.22 -15.79
N ALA A 27 -11.48 8.68 -15.52
CA ALA A 27 -11.26 7.62 -14.55
C ALA A 27 -11.58 8.03 -13.11
N ASN A 28 -11.39 9.31 -12.76
CA ASN A 28 -11.66 9.83 -11.42
C ASN A 28 -13.06 10.45 -11.27
N ARG A 29 -13.87 10.54 -12.34
CA ARG A 29 -15.25 11.05 -12.24
C ARG A 29 -16.09 10.34 -11.16
N PRO A 30 -16.04 9.00 -10.99
CA PRO A 30 -16.82 8.32 -9.95
C PRO A 30 -16.49 8.79 -8.53
N LEU A 31 -15.29 9.32 -8.29
CA LEU A 31 -14.87 9.83 -6.99
C LEU A 31 -15.52 11.16 -6.63
N HIS A 32 -16.23 11.81 -7.56
CA HIS A 32 -16.85 13.11 -7.33
C HIS A 32 -18.35 13.01 -7.60
N ALA A 33 -19.16 13.53 -6.68
CA ALA A 33 -20.59 13.66 -6.93
C ALA A 33 -20.82 14.48 -8.21
N PRO A 34 -21.77 14.09 -9.08
CA PRO A 34 -22.14 14.95 -10.20
C PRO A 34 -22.61 16.29 -9.65
N ALA A 35 -22.15 17.40 -10.24
CA ALA A 35 -22.58 18.74 -9.87
C ALA A 35 -24.11 18.79 -9.94
N GLY A 36 -24.76 18.79 -8.77
CA GLY A 36 -26.22 18.86 -8.69
C GLY A 36 -26.70 20.24 -9.18
N PRO A 37 -28.00 20.39 -9.51
CA PRO A 37 -28.58 21.67 -9.93
C PRO A 37 -28.41 22.80 -8.88
N HIS A 38 -28.08 22.46 -7.64
CA HIS A 38 -27.98 23.38 -6.52
C HIS A 38 -26.73 24.28 -6.50
N GLU A 39 -25.72 24.05 -7.36
CA GLU A 39 -24.58 24.98 -7.48
C GLU A 39 -24.79 26.12 -8.48
N SER A 40 -25.97 26.22 -9.10
CA SER A 40 -26.29 27.27 -10.09
C SER A 40 -27.40 28.23 -9.66
N ALA A 41 -27.54 28.54 -8.36
CA ALA A 41 -28.33 29.69 -7.91
C ALA A 41 -28.05 30.07 -6.45
N SER A 42 -27.05 30.94 -6.21
CA SER A 42 -27.13 32.03 -5.22
C SER A 42 -25.81 32.81 -5.16
N SER A 43 -25.51 33.55 -6.23
CA SER A 43 -24.66 34.74 -6.12
C SER A 43 -25.50 35.89 -5.56
N THR A 44 -25.82 35.85 -4.27
CA THR A 44 -26.23 37.03 -3.50
C THR A 44 -25.30 37.17 -2.31
N THR A 45 -24.39 38.13 -2.50
CA THR A 45 -23.60 38.82 -1.50
C THR A 45 -24.30 38.95 -0.15
N SER A 46 -23.76 38.26 0.85
CA SER A 46 -23.80 38.69 2.24
C SER A 46 -22.38 38.76 2.77
N SER A 47 -22.07 39.90 3.35
CA SER A 47 -20.77 40.35 3.85
C SER A 47 -20.27 39.48 5.02
N PRO A 48 -18.96 39.51 5.34
CA PRO A 48 -18.34 38.56 6.24
C PRO A 48 -18.72 38.87 7.70
N SER A 49 -19.61 38.06 8.27
CA SER A 49 -19.74 37.96 9.73
C SER A 49 -18.58 37.12 10.24
N THR A 50 -17.58 37.81 10.79
CA THR A 50 -16.66 37.39 11.86
C THR A 50 -16.63 35.90 12.17
N ALA A 51 -15.47 35.30 11.88
CA ALA A 51 -15.02 34.01 12.37
C ALA A 51 -15.60 33.67 13.75
N GLY A 52 -16.57 32.75 13.76
CA GLY A 52 -16.93 32.04 14.97
C GLY A 52 -15.73 31.21 15.40
N SER A 53 -15.26 31.48 16.61
CA SER A 53 -14.34 30.64 17.38
C SER A 53 -14.63 29.15 17.19
N PRO A 54 -13.61 28.27 17.31
CA PRO A 54 -13.79 26.83 17.21
C PRO A 54 -14.95 26.42 18.11
N SER A 55 -15.95 25.77 17.52
CA SER A 55 -17.09 25.22 18.24
C SER A 55 -16.54 24.45 19.43
N SER A 56 -16.86 24.97 20.60
CA SER A 56 -16.65 24.43 21.94
C SER A 56 -16.27 22.95 21.93
N ALA A 57 -15.09 22.65 22.48
CA ALA A 57 -14.82 21.36 23.11
C ALA A 57 -16.11 20.93 23.81
N ARG A 58 -16.71 19.82 23.37
CA ARG A 58 -17.86 19.23 24.03
C ARG A 58 -17.35 18.88 25.42
N THR A 59 -17.58 19.76 26.39
CA THR A 59 -17.29 19.46 27.78
C THR A 59 -18.08 18.20 28.08
N ILE A 60 -17.39 17.07 28.22
CA ILE A 60 -17.94 15.84 28.77
C ILE A 60 -18.20 16.16 30.26
N SER A 61 -19.27 16.94 30.49
CA SER A 61 -19.77 17.42 31.77
C SER A 61 -21.21 16.94 31.93
N ARG A 62 -21.48 15.71 31.50
CA ARG A 62 -22.33 14.84 32.33
C ARG A 62 -21.32 14.10 33.18
N GLY A 63 -21.33 14.33 34.49
CA GLY A 63 -20.37 13.68 35.40
C GLY A 63 -20.40 12.19 35.15
N ALA A 64 -19.36 11.68 34.49
CA ALA A 64 -19.23 10.26 34.26
C ALA A 64 -19.27 9.58 35.63
N PRO A 65 -20.05 8.50 35.79
CA PRO A 65 -20.14 7.82 37.07
C PRO A 65 -18.73 7.43 37.55
N PRO A 66 -18.46 7.49 38.86
CA PRO A 66 -17.14 7.15 39.37
C PRO A 66 -16.85 5.67 39.11
N LEU A 67 -15.60 5.37 38.72
CA LEU A 67 -15.11 3.99 38.60
C LEU A 67 -15.24 3.29 39.97
N SER A 68 -16.16 2.33 40.05
CA SER A 68 -16.47 1.54 41.24
C SER A 68 -15.80 0.16 41.22
N ASP A 69 -16.23 -0.75 42.08
CA ASP A 69 -15.91 -2.18 42.06
C ASP A 69 -16.91 -3.02 41.22
N SER A 70 -17.89 -2.38 40.57
CA SER A 70 -18.92 -3.05 39.76
C SER A 70 -18.60 -3.05 38.26
N ASN A 71 -19.31 -3.93 37.53
CA ASN A 71 -19.27 -4.01 36.06
C ASN A 71 -20.18 -2.98 35.38
N ASP A 72 -20.80 -2.08 36.14
CA ASP A 72 -21.64 -1.03 35.55
C ASP A 72 -20.76 -0.12 34.69
N GLY A 73 -21.28 0.34 33.55
CA GLY A 73 -20.51 1.20 32.65
C GLY A 73 -19.51 0.46 31.75
N LEU A 74 -19.44 -0.87 31.80
CA LEU A 74 -18.48 -1.68 31.03
C LEU A 74 -19.14 -2.37 29.82
N LEU A 75 -18.71 -2.00 28.62
CA LEU A 75 -19.04 -2.70 27.37
C LEU A 75 -17.79 -3.45 26.86
N THR A 76 -17.92 -4.74 26.53
CA THR A 76 -16.84 -5.51 25.90
C THR A 76 -17.21 -5.95 24.49
N PHE A 77 -16.25 -5.89 23.57
CA PHE A 77 -16.42 -6.45 22.23
C PHE A 77 -15.11 -7.03 21.70
N ILE A 78 -15.19 -7.89 20.69
CA ILE A 78 -14.03 -8.48 20.03
C ILE A 78 -13.95 -7.97 18.59
N HIS A 79 -12.73 -7.72 18.12
CA HIS A 79 -12.41 -7.47 16.72
C HIS A 79 -11.52 -8.60 16.18
N ALA A 80 -11.87 -9.13 15.01
CA ALA A 80 -11.05 -10.08 14.26
C ALA A 80 -11.02 -9.68 12.78
N SER A 81 -10.03 -10.17 12.03
CA SER A 81 -9.92 -9.92 10.59
C SER A 81 -9.16 -11.04 9.91
N ASP A 82 -9.22 -11.07 8.57
CA ASP A 82 -8.32 -11.87 7.74
C ASP A 82 -8.37 -13.34 8.13
N ILE A 83 -9.59 -13.88 8.12
CA ILE A 83 -9.88 -15.26 8.48
C ILE A 83 -9.35 -16.20 7.41
N HIS A 84 -9.58 -15.89 6.14
CA HIS A 84 -9.17 -16.68 4.98
C HIS A 84 -9.49 -18.18 5.12
N VAL A 85 -10.77 -18.52 5.30
CA VAL A 85 -11.23 -19.90 5.14
C VAL A 85 -10.81 -20.38 3.75
N SER A 86 -9.94 -21.40 3.70
CA SER A 86 -9.31 -21.84 2.46
C SER A 86 -9.54 -23.32 2.19
N LYS A 87 -9.90 -23.64 0.95
CA LYS A 87 -9.98 -25.01 0.43
C LYS A 87 -8.59 -25.61 0.15
N TYR A 88 -7.57 -24.76 0.04
CA TYR A 88 -6.23 -25.15 -0.45
C TYR A 88 -5.10 -24.88 0.54
N VAL A 89 -5.32 -24.08 1.59
CA VAL A 89 -4.32 -23.82 2.63
C VAL A 89 -4.54 -24.79 3.79
N PRO A 90 -3.58 -25.70 4.06
CA PRO A 90 -3.78 -26.76 5.03
C PRO A 90 -3.50 -26.35 6.47
N LYS A 91 -3.21 -25.08 6.74
CA LYS A 91 -2.86 -24.59 8.09
C LYS A 91 -3.60 -23.30 8.34
N GLY A 92 -4.06 -23.14 9.58
CA GLY A 92 -4.76 -21.95 10.03
C GLY A 92 -6.14 -21.78 9.40
N GLY A 93 -6.51 -20.53 9.14
CA GLY A 93 -7.79 -20.15 8.55
C GLY A 93 -9.00 -20.69 9.31
N LEU A 94 -9.68 -21.69 8.73
CA LEU A 94 -10.88 -22.30 9.32
C LEU A 94 -10.65 -22.87 10.72
N ILE A 95 -9.50 -23.53 10.97
CA ILE A 95 -9.23 -24.13 12.28
C ILE A 95 -9.04 -23.06 13.35
N HIS A 96 -8.29 -22.00 13.04
CA HIS A 96 -8.14 -20.86 13.94
C HIS A 96 -9.50 -20.22 14.21
N PHE A 97 -10.32 -20.06 13.16
CA PHE A 97 -11.65 -19.48 13.28
C PHE A 97 -12.60 -20.32 14.13
N LEU A 98 -12.57 -21.66 14.00
CA LEU A 98 -13.38 -22.55 14.84
C LEU A 98 -12.94 -22.45 16.31
N HIS A 99 -11.64 -22.45 16.61
CA HIS A 99 -11.18 -22.24 17.99
C HIS A 99 -11.45 -20.82 18.50
N PHE A 100 -11.42 -19.82 17.63
CA PHE A 100 -11.86 -18.47 17.98
C PHE A 100 -13.32 -18.48 18.45
N LEU A 101 -14.22 -19.09 17.68
CA LEU A 101 -15.65 -19.15 17.99
C LEU A 101 -15.98 -20.06 19.19
N HIS A 102 -15.28 -21.18 19.35
CA HIS A 102 -15.61 -22.19 20.37
C HIS A 102 -14.74 -22.10 21.64
N THR A 103 -13.63 -21.36 21.62
CA THR A 103 -12.75 -21.17 22.79
C THR A 103 -12.68 -19.70 23.21
N ALA A 104 -12.22 -18.79 22.34
CA ALA A 104 -12.02 -17.39 22.73
C ALA A 104 -13.33 -16.64 22.98
N VAL A 105 -14.29 -16.73 22.06
CA VAL A 105 -15.55 -15.99 22.17
C VAL A 105 -16.33 -16.34 23.46
N PRO A 106 -16.48 -17.62 23.86
CA PRO A 106 -17.09 -17.96 25.15
C PRO A 106 -16.29 -17.49 26.36
N LEU A 107 -14.95 -17.56 26.30
CA LEU A 107 -14.05 -17.14 27.38
C LEU A 107 -14.18 -15.65 27.71
N ILE A 108 -14.24 -14.79 26.69
CA ILE A 108 -14.39 -13.34 26.87
C ILE A 108 -15.84 -12.96 27.17
N SER A 109 -16.80 -13.70 26.60
CA SER A 109 -18.23 -13.42 26.66
C SER A 109 -18.62 -11.97 26.28
N PRO A 110 -18.24 -11.50 25.06
CA PRO A 110 -18.42 -10.12 24.66
C PRO A 110 -19.89 -9.77 24.35
N ARG A 111 -20.19 -8.48 24.17
CA ARG A 111 -21.48 -8.00 23.65
C ARG A 111 -21.57 -8.03 22.12
N LEU A 112 -20.42 -7.93 21.43
CA LEU A 112 -20.26 -7.91 19.98
C LEU A 112 -18.96 -8.62 19.54
N VAL A 113 -18.99 -9.26 18.39
CA VAL A 113 -17.85 -9.68 17.60
C VAL A 113 -17.92 -8.97 16.23
N ALA A 114 -16.98 -8.07 15.98
CA ALA A 114 -16.84 -7.34 14.74
C ALA A 114 -15.71 -7.96 13.89
N VAL A 115 -16.02 -8.32 12.64
CA VAL A 115 -15.07 -8.94 11.73
C VAL A 115 -14.85 -8.07 10.50
N THR A 116 -13.61 -7.63 10.28
CA THR A 116 -13.29 -6.63 9.25
C THR A 116 -12.98 -7.19 7.86
N GLY A 117 -13.32 -8.45 7.59
CA GLY A 117 -13.31 -9.02 6.23
C GLY A 117 -12.20 -10.03 5.97
N ASP A 118 -12.03 -10.35 4.69
CA ASP A 118 -11.26 -11.49 4.19
C ASP A 118 -11.69 -12.78 4.89
N LEU A 119 -13.00 -13.04 4.77
CA LEU A 119 -13.66 -14.20 5.37
C LEU A 119 -13.21 -15.50 4.71
N THR A 120 -13.04 -15.45 3.38
CA THR A 120 -12.58 -16.58 2.55
C THR A 120 -11.22 -16.28 1.91
N ASP A 121 -10.48 -17.31 1.49
CA ASP A 121 -9.18 -17.13 0.84
C ASP A 121 -9.33 -16.76 -0.64
N GLY A 122 -10.38 -17.22 -1.32
CA GLY A 122 -10.72 -16.73 -2.67
C GLY A 122 -9.61 -16.93 -3.72
N LYS A 123 -8.68 -17.87 -3.47
CA LYS A 123 -7.55 -18.20 -4.37
C LYS A 123 -7.81 -19.49 -5.14
N ASP A 124 -7.11 -19.63 -6.25
CA ASP A 124 -7.01 -20.91 -6.94
C ASP A 124 -6.02 -21.86 -6.22
N GLN A 125 -6.00 -23.12 -6.65
CA GLN A 125 -5.16 -24.14 -6.04
C GLN A 125 -3.67 -23.80 -6.09
N GLN A 126 -3.20 -23.17 -7.18
CA GLN A 126 -1.81 -22.76 -7.36
C GLN A 126 -1.50 -21.43 -6.66
N ARG A 127 -2.51 -20.73 -6.14
CA ARG A 127 -2.43 -19.41 -5.48
C ARG A 127 -1.88 -18.32 -6.39
N LEU A 128 -2.00 -18.49 -7.70
CA LEU A 128 -1.51 -17.58 -8.75
C LEU A 128 -2.61 -16.60 -9.20
N THR A 129 -3.87 -17.01 -9.15
CA THR A 129 -5.04 -16.18 -9.48
C THR A 129 -6.05 -16.22 -8.33
N SER A 130 -7.28 -15.78 -8.58
CA SER A 130 -8.36 -15.74 -7.60
C SER A 130 -9.73 -16.00 -8.21
N LEU A 131 -10.58 -16.66 -7.43
CA LEU A 131 -11.98 -16.92 -7.73
C LEU A 131 -12.74 -17.16 -6.43
N GLN A 132 -14.06 -16.98 -6.45
CA GLN A 132 -14.91 -17.37 -5.32
C GLN A 132 -15.07 -18.89 -5.28
N GLN A 133 -14.80 -19.48 -4.11
CA GLN A 133 -14.93 -20.91 -3.86
C GLN A 133 -16.16 -21.17 -2.99
N LEU A 134 -17.22 -21.74 -3.56
CA LEU A 134 -18.48 -21.99 -2.85
C LEU A 134 -18.28 -22.82 -1.56
N ASP A 135 -17.34 -23.75 -1.57
CA ASP A 135 -17.06 -24.61 -0.41
C ASP A 135 -16.48 -23.81 0.77
N GLU A 136 -15.66 -22.79 0.52
CA GLU A 136 -15.09 -21.91 1.56
C GLU A 136 -16.21 -21.11 2.24
N TRP A 137 -17.12 -20.55 1.44
CA TRP A 137 -18.30 -19.82 1.94
C TRP A 137 -19.25 -20.71 2.75
N LYS A 138 -19.51 -21.94 2.28
CA LYS A 138 -20.30 -22.93 3.03
C LYS A 138 -19.64 -23.29 4.35
N ALA A 139 -18.31 -23.43 4.39
CA ALA A 139 -17.59 -23.72 5.62
C ALA A 139 -17.65 -22.57 6.62
N TYR A 140 -17.44 -21.33 6.15
CA TYR A 140 -17.60 -20.13 6.96
C TYR A 140 -19.01 -20.06 7.58
N ARG A 141 -20.05 -20.22 6.74
CA ARG A 141 -21.44 -20.23 7.21
C ARG A 141 -21.72 -21.32 8.24
N ARG A 142 -21.23 -22.54 8.03
CA ARG A 142 -21.40 -23.64 8.98
C ARG A 142 -20.72 -23.36 10.32
N ALA A 143 -19.53 -22.75 10.33
CA ALA A 143 -18.85 -22.35 11.56
C ALA A 143 -19.67 -21.32 12.36
N LEU A 144 -20.31 -20.36 11.68
CA LEU A 144 -21.22 -19.41 12.33
C LEU A 144 -22.49 -20.07 12.88
N GLU A 145 -23.03 -21.08 12.18
CA GLU A 145 -24.23 -21.82 12.59
C GLU A 145 -23.94 -22.75 13.77
N SER A 146 -22.81 -23.48 13.76
CA SER A 146 -22.41 -24.41 14.83
C SER A 146 -22.09 -23.72 16.15
N SER A 147 -21.65 -22.45 16.10
CA SER A 147 -21.35 -21.63 17.27
C SER A 147 -22.54 -20.79 17.75
N ALA A 148 -23.68 -20.84 17.07
CA ALA A 148 -24.90 -20.07 17.36
C ALA A 148 -24.70 -18.55 17.48
N VAL A 149 -23.59 -18.00 16.98
CA VAL A 149 -23.26 -16.57 17.15
C VAL A 149 -24.23 -15.65 16.43
N ARG A 150 -24.86 -16.12 15.34
CA ARG A 150 -25.80 -15.32 14.54
C ARG A 150 -27.14 -15.06 15.20
N THR A 151 -27.55 -15.87 16.19
CA THR A 151 -28.84 -15.72 16.87
C THR A 151 -28.73 -14.97 18.19
N ARG A 152 -27.52 -14.86 18.76
CA ARG A 152 -27.25 -14.15 20.01
C ARG A 152 -27.60 -12.66 19.91
N PHE A 153 -28.12 -12.11 21.02
CA PHE A 153 -28.56 -10.71 21.15
C PHE A 153 -29.47 -10.26 19.99
N ASN A 154 -30.50 -11.05 19.67
CA ASN A 154 -31.43 -10.82 18.55
C ASN A 154 -30.70 -10.59 17.22
N GLY A 155 -29.63 -11.34 17.01
CA GLY A 155 -28.79 -11.27 15.83
C GLY A 155 -27.92 -10.02 15.74
N SER A 156 -27.69 -9.28 16.83
CA SER A 156 -26.72 -8.16 16.87
C SER A 156 -25.29 -8.57 17.26
N PHE A 157 -25.11 -9.80 17.75
CA PHE A 157 -23.86 -10.26 18.35
C PHE A 157 -22.67 -10.34 17.40
N TYR A 158 -22.88 -10.75 16.15
CA TYR A 158 -21.79 -10.98 15.20
C TYR A 158 -22.04 -10.18 13.92
N ARG A 159 -21.04 -9.39 13.50
CA ARG A 159 -21.11 -8.57 12.29
C ARG A 159 -19.81 -8.70 11.51
N ASP A 160 -19.92 -9.14 10.27
CA ASP A 160 -18.82 -9.19 9.31
C ASP A 160 -19.00 -8.16 8.19
N GLN A 161 -17.95 -7.93 7.42
CA GLN A 161 -17.96 -7.14 6.19
C GLN A 161 -17.05 -7.83 5.16
N ARG A 162 -17.02 -7.32 3.92
CA ARG A 162 -16.12 -7.84 2.89
C ARG A 162 -14.70 -7.34 3.07
N GLY A 163 -13.74 -8.20 2.80
CA GLY A 163 -12.38 -7.83 2.40
C GLY A 163 -12.12 -8.06 0.92
N ASN A 164 -10.91 -7.75 0.44
CA ASN A 164 -10.59 -7.85 -0.98
C ASN A 164 -10.72 -9.29 -1.51
N HIS A 165 -10.48 -10.30 -0.66
CA HIS A 165 -10.62 -11.70 -1.03
C HIS A 165 -12.09 -12.11 -1.23
N ASP A 166 -13.00 -11.49 -0.49
CA ASP A 166 -14.43 -11.77 -0.55
C ASP A 166 -15.10 -11.18 -1.80
N CYS A 167 -14.39 -10.32 -2.53
CA CYS A 167 -14.86 -9.73 -3.78
C CYS A 167 -14.02 -10.12 -5.00
N PHE A 168 -13.02 -11.01 -4.90
CA PHE A 168 -12.27 -11.45 -6.07
C PHE A 168 -13.13 -12.14 -7.12
N ASN A 169 -12.94 -11.78 -8.39
CA ASN A 169 -13.63 -12.38 -9.53
C ASN A 169 -15.17 -12.35 -9.37
N VAL A 170 -15.71 -11.24 -8.85
CA VAL A 170 -17.15 -11.01 -8.71
C VAL A 170 -17.54 -9.82 -9.57
N PHE A 171 -18.39 -10.04 -10.58
CA PHE A 171 -18.75 -8.98 -11.52
C PHE A 171 -19.50 -7.82 -10.86
N SER A 172 -20.45 -8.10 -9.98
CA SER A 172 -21.25 -7.10 -9.29
C SER A 172 -21.88 -7.66 -8.03
N ALA A 173 -22.43 -6.78 -7.20
CA ALA A 173 -23.17 -7.15 -5.99
C ALA A 173 -24.31 -8.16 -6.25
N ASN A 174 -24.92 -8.14 -7.43
CA ASN A 174 -26.05 -8.99 -7.80
C ASN A 174 -25.62 -10.24 -8.58
N SER A 175 -24.32 -10.48 -8.77
CA SER A 175 -23.83 -11.66 -9.47
C SER A 175 -24.15 -12.94 -8.69
N ALA A 176 -24.42 -14.03 -9.40
CA ALA A 176 -24.59 -15.36 -8.79
C ALA A 176 -23.33 -15.84 -8.06
N ASP A 177 -22.16 -15.36 -8.47
CA ASP A 177 -20.87 -15.63 -7.84
C ASP A 177 -20.59 -14.76 -6.61
N ASN A 178 -21.47 -13.79 -6.29
CA ASN A 178 -21.37 -13.03 -5.04
C ASN A 178 -21.92 -13.84 -3.86
N TYR A 179 -21.09 -14.73 -3.33
CA TYR A 179 -21.45 -15.57 -2.20
C TYR A 179 -21.52 -14.82 -0.86
N PHE A 180 -20.94 -13.63 -0.75
CA PHE A 180 -21.00 -12.84 0.49
C PHE A 180 -22.44 -12.60 0.95
N ASN A 181 -23.33 -12.17 0.05
CA ASN A 181 -24.74 -11.89 0.41
C ASN A 181 -25.48 -13.12 0.95
N ALA A 182 -25.16 -14.31 0.45
CA ALA A 182 -25.83 -15.54 0.86
C ALA A 182 -25.26 -16.14 2.15
N TYR A 183 -23.93 -16.08 2.32
CA TYR A 183 -23.21 -16.86 3.33
C TYR A 183 -22.69 -16.04 4.51
N SER A 184 -22.42 -14.73 4.36
CA SER A 184 -21.96 -13.86 5.46
C SER A 184 -23.03 -13.67 6.55
N ALA A 185 -22.62 -13.11 7.68
CA ALA A 185 -23.53 -12.72 8.75
C ALA A 185 -24.29 -11.43 8.42
N ALA A 186 -23.64 -10.45 7.79
CA ALA A 186 -24.23 -9.17 7.41
C ALA A 186 -25.23 -9.29 6.25
N GLY A 187 -24.95 -10.16 5.28
CA GLY A 187 -25.85 -10.44 4.16
C GLY A 187 -26.07 -9.27 3.19
N SER A 188 -25.27 -8.20 3.27
CA SER A 188 -25.32 -7.04 2.37
C SER A 188 -23.94 -6.42 2.15
N VAL A 189 -23.65 -6.05 0.91
CA VAL A 189 -22.40 -5.42 0.47
C VAL A 189 -22.32 -3.90 0.69
N ASP A 190 -23.35 -3.30 1.28
CA ASP A 190 -23.35 -1.84 1.51
C ASP A 190 -22.64 -1.45 2.81
N GLY A 191 -22.06 -2.40 3.55
CA GLY A 191 -21.67 -2.22 4.95
C GLY A 191 -22.89 -2.02 5.87
N TYR A 192 -22.68 -1.52 7.09
CA TYR A 192 -23.76 -1.37 8.07
C TYR A 192 -23.54 -0.19 9.03
N HIS A 193 -24.61 0.17 9.74
CA HIS A 193 -24.54 0.96 10.97
C HIS A 193 -25.26 0.15 12.06
N LEU A 194 -24.49 -0.38 13.01
CA LEU A 194 -25.00 -1.07 14.19
C LEU A 194 -24.87 -0.13 15.38
N GLN A 195 -25.94 0.01 16.14
CA GLN A 195 -25.96 0.77 17.38
C GLN A 195 -26.21 -0.20 18.54
N ILE A 196 -25.35 -0.14 19.55
CA ILE A 196 -25.48 -0.89 20.79
C ILE A 196 -25.89 0.10 21.87
N GLU A 197 -27.10 -0.08 22.40
CA GLU A 197 -27.64 0.74 23.48
C GLU A 197 -27.54 -0.06 24.78
N GLU A 198 -26.82 0.50 25.73
CA GLU A 198 -26.70 -0.02 27.10
C GLU A 198 -27.24 1.05 28.07
N PRO A 199 -27.63 0.69 29.31
CA PRO A 199 -28.17 1.66 30.27
C PRO A 199 -27.26 2.86 30.57
N PHE A 200 -25.97 2.71 30.32
CA PHE A 200 -24.92 3.70 30.59
C PHE A 200 -24.42 4.46 29.35
N GLY A 201 -24.82 4.08 28.13
CA GLY A 201 -24.31 4.72 26.92
C GLY A 201 -24.74 4.07 25.62
N THR A 202 -24.47 4.76 24.53
CA THR A 202 -24.76 4.31 23.16
C THR A 202 -23.46 4.24 22.36
N TYR A 203 -23.23 3.13 21.67
CA TYR A 203 -21.99 2.87 20.94
C TYR A 203 -22.31 2.48 19.50
N SER A 204 -21.78 3.23 18.55
CA SER A 204 -22.01 3.01 17.12
C SER A 204 -20.84 2.30 16.45
N PHE A 205 -21.15 1.29 15.64
CA PHE A 205 -20.23 0.58 14.76
C PHE A 205 -20.67 0.82 13.33
N VAL A 206 -19.88 1.61 12.59
CA VAL A 206 -20.17 2.00 11.21
C VAL A 206 -19.19 1.29 10.30
N ALA A 207 -19.66 0.35 9.49
CA ALA A 207 -18.86 -0.35 8.50
C ALA A 207 -19.02 0.27 7.11
N SER A 208 -17.90 0.45 6.43
CA SER A 208 -17.80 0.87 5.05
C SER A 208 -17.15 -0.24 4.21
N ASP A 209 -17.56 -0.36 2.96
CA ASP A 209 -17.07 -1.40 2.06
C ASP A 209 -16.15 -0.80 1.00
N GLY A 210 -14.85 -1.07 1.13
CA GLY A 210 -13.83 -0.60 0.19
C GLY A 210 -13.65 -1.49 -1.05
N CYS A 211 -14.37 -2.61 -1.17
CA CYS A 211 -14.26 -3.46 -2.35
C CYS A 211 -14.68 -2.70 -3.62
N PRO A 212 -13.93 -2.84 -4.73
CA PRO A 212 -14.33 -2.24 -5.99
C PRO A 212 -15.68 -2.80 -6.43
N ARG A 213 -16.50 -1.96 -7.08
CA ARG A 213 -17.82 -2.36 -7.61
C ARG A 213 -17.74 -3.58 -8.52
N HIS A 214 -16.65 -3.65 -9.28
CA HIS A 214 -16.23 -4.79 -10.07
C HIS A 214 -15.04 -5.46 -9.40
N GLY A 215 -15.23 -6.68 -8.93
CA GLY A 215 -14.22 -7.48 -8.26
C GLY A 215 -13.27 -8.17 -9.25
N PHE A 216 -12.10 -7.59 -9.49
CA PHE A 216 -11.13 -8.14 -10.44
C PHE A 216 -10.44 -9.40 -9.89
N ALA A 217 -9.93 -10.26 -10.78
CA ALA A 217 -9.04 -11.33 -10.35
C ALA A 217 -7.64 -10.78 -10.00
N ARG A 218 -6.94 -11.44 -9.08
CA ARG A 218 -5.56 -11.11 -8.66
C ARG A 218 -4.61 -11.00 -9.85
N PRO A 219 -3.62 -10.09 -9.83
CA PRO A 219 -3.13 -9.35 -8.65
C PRO A 219 -3.82 -8.00 -8.39
N LEU A 220 -4.98 -7.73 -9.02
CA LEU A 220 -5.76 -6.51 -8.77
C LEU A 220 -6.61 -6.63 -7.48
N ASN A 221 -7.12 -5.49 -6.99
CA ASN A 221 -7.87 -5.28 -5.74
C ASN A 221 -7.02 -5.28 -4.46
N PHE A 222 -5.72 -5.00 -4.55
CA PHE A 222 -4.94 -4.75 -3.33
C PHE A 222 -5.37 -3.42 -2.68
N PHE A 223 -5.74 -2.42 -3.47
CA PHE A 223 -6.24 -1.16 -2.95
C PHE A 223 -7.76 -1.07 -3.05
N GLY A 224 -8.40 -0.53 -2.02
CA GLY A 224 -9.83 -0.25 -2.03
C GLY A 224 -10.15 1.18 -2.43
N TYR A 225 -11.43 1.46 -2.70
CA TYR A 225 -11.90 2.84 -2.87
C TYR A 225 -13.34 3.01 -2.37
N LEU A 226 -13.68 4.22 -1.94
CA LEU A 226 -15.06 4.68 -1.82
C LEU A 226 -15.30 5.75 -2.88
N ASP A 227 -16.24 5.49 -3.79
CA ASP A 227 -16.70 6.49 -4.74
C ASP A 227 -17.63 7.52 -4.06
N ALA A 228 -18.16 8.48 -4.83
CA ALA A 228 -19.03 9.51 -4.29
C ALA A 228 -20.30 8.92 -3.61
N GLN A 229 -20.83 7.80 -4.13
CA GLN A 229 -22.00 7.15 -3.54
C GLN A 229 -21.64 6.43 -2.23
N GLY A 230 -20.51 5.72 -2.19
CA GLY A 230 -19.98 5.14 -0.97
C GLY A 230 -19.70 6.19 0.11
N MET A 231 -19.19 7.37 -0.31
CA MET A 231 -18.98 8.51 0.58
C MET A 231 -20.28 9.14 1.08
N GLU A 232 -21.32 9.24 0.26
CA GLU A 232 -22.66 9.70 0.69
C GLU A 232 -23.24 8.77 1.76
N LEU A 233 -23.14 7.45 1.54
CA LEU A 233 -23.62 6.45 2.49
C LEU A 233 -22.85 6.51 3.81
N LEU A 234 -21.52 6.61 3.75
CA LEU A 234 -20.67 6.77 4.93
C LEU A 234 -21.01 8.05 5.69
N GLU A 235 -21.13 9.18 4.98
CA GLU A 235 -21.49 10.46 5.56
C GLU A 235 -22.83 10.41 6.29
N SER A 236 -23.86 9.79 5.70
CA SER A 236 -25.18 9.63 6.32
C SER A 236 -25.16 8.76 7.59
N ARG A 237 -24.29 7.75 7.62
CA ARG A 237 -24.15 6.83 8.77
C ARG A 237 -23.38 7.49 9.90
N LEU A 238 -22.28 8.16 9.60
CA LEU A 238 -21.49 8.90 10.60
C LEU A 238 -22.27 10.09 11.16
N ALA A 239 -23.07 10.79 10.35
CA ALA A 239 -23.95 11.85 10.84
C ALA A 239 -24.93 11.31 11.89
N ARG A 240 -25.57 10.15 11.64
CA ARG A 240 -26.45 9.49 12.60
C ARG A 240 -25.72 9.04 13.86
N ALA A 241 -24.56 8.39 13.71
CA ALA A 241 -23.75 7.93 14.85
C ALA A 241 -23.29 9.09 15.75
N SER A 242 -22.78 10.17 15.16
CA SER A 242 -22.26 11.33 15.90
C SER A 242 -23.33 12.10 16.71
N ALA A 243 -24.61 11.96 16.33
CA ALA A 243 -25.71 12.65 16.99
C ALA A 243 -26.10 12.00 18.34
N SER A 244 -25.89 10.69 18.49
CA SER A 244 -26.46 9.89 19.58
C SER A 244 -25.48 9.07 20.40
N SER A 245 -24.26 8.83 19.90
CA SER A 245 -23.34 7.85 20.49
C SER A 245 -22.22 8.49 21.33
N ASN A 246 -21.87 7.84 22.43
CA ASN A 246 -20.69 8.15 23.25
C ASN A 246 -19.42 7.95 22.43
N HIS A 247 -19.31 6.78 21.78
CA HIS A 247 -18.23 6.47 20.84
C HIS A 247 -18.76 5.99 19.50
N THR A 248 -18.02 6.32 18.45
CA THR A 248 -18.20 5.77 17.10
C THR A 248 -16.95 5.02 16.69
N PHE A 249 -17.11 3.73 16.41
CA PHE A 249 -16.11 2.85 15.81
C PHE A 249 -16.37 2.79 14.31
N LEU A 250 -15.39 3.18 13.50
CA LEU A 250 -15.46 3.06 12.04
C LEU A 250 -14.73 1.79 11.62
N LEU A 251 -15.32 1.02 10.71
CA LEU A 251 -14.77 -0.24 10.23
C LEU A 251 -14.60 -0.16 8.71
N ASN A 252 -13.45 -0.63 8.25
CA ASN A 252 -13.18 -0.96 6.85
C ASN A 252 -12.16 -2.09 6.83
N HIS A 253 -12.18 -2.93 5.80
CA HIS A 253 -11.16 -3.96 5.67
C HIS A 253 -9.79 -3.33 5.44
N TYR A 254 -9.73 -2.39 4.49
CA TYR A 254 -8.51 -1.71 4.11
C TYR A 254 -8.16 -0.61 5.12
N PRO A 255 -6.89 -0.50 5.51
CA PRO A 255 -6.37 0.70 6.14
C PRO A 255 -6.61 1.94 5.28
N VAL A 256 -6.70 3.10 5.92
CA VAL A 256 -6.80 4.40 5.28
C VAL A 256 -5.63 4.61 4.31
N SER A 257 -4.45 4.09 4.64
CA SER A 257 -3.25 4.19 3.79
C SER A 257 -3.38 3.47 2.44
N THR A 258 -4.23 2.43 2.34
CA THR A 258 -4.48 1.66 1.12
C THR A 258 -5.85 1.92 0.48
N MET A 259 -6.51 3.00 0.89
CA MET A 259 -7.82 3.41 0.39
C MET A 259 -7.73 4.69 -0.42
N LEU A 260 -8.52 4.75 -1.50
CA LEU A 260 -8.83 5.99 -2.19
C LEU A 260 -10.24 6.45 -1.80
N TYR A 261 -10.34 7.62 -1.17
CA TYR A 261 -11.62 8.22 -0.82
C TYR A 261 -12.01 9.28 -1.85
N GLY A 262 -13.21 9.13 -2.40
CA GLY A 262 -13.87 10.17 -3.17
C GLY A 262 -14.43 11.27 -2.27
N ARG A 263 -15.41 12.00 -2.80
CA ARG A 263 -16.11 13.07 -2.12
C ARG A 263 -17.55 13.16 -2.58
N TYR A 264 -18.45 13.21 -1.61
CA TYR A 264 -19.83 13.65 -1.78
C TYR A 264 -19.95 15.14 -1.39
N ASN A 265 -20.26 15.45 -0.13
CA ASN A 265 -20.24 16.83 0.38
C ASN A 265 -18.92 17.12 1.11
N ARG A 266 -18.59 16.27 2.08
CA ARG A 266 -17.39 16.37 2.92
C ARG A 266 -16.27 15.42 2.48
N THR A 267 -15.03 15.78 2.81
CA THR A 267 -13.88 14.89 2.62
C THR A 267 -13.88 13.78 3.68
N PHE A 268 -13.20 12.66 3.43
CA PHE A 268 -13.04 11.61 4.45
C PHE A 268 -12.43 12.15 5.76
N ALA A 269 -11.40 13.01 5.66
CA ALA A 269 -10.78 13.65 6.82
C ALA A 269 -11.77 14.47 7.66
N ASP A 270 -12.76 15.12 7.04
CA ASP A 270 -13.80 15.85 7.78
C ASP A 270 -14.82 14.93 8.44
N LEU A 271 -15.11 13.77 7.84
CA LEU A 271 -16.07 12.80 8.35
C LEU A 271 -15.55 12.06 9.59
N VAL A 272 -14.26 11.75 9.64
CA VAL A 272 -13.67 10.93 10.72
C VAL A 272 -13.37 11.69 12.00
N ARG A 273 -13.53 13.01 12.06
CA ARG A 273 -13.31 13.79 13.30
C ARG A 273 -14.23 13.41 14.47
N GLY A 274 -15.35 12.74 14.19
CA GLY A 274 -16.27 12.20 15.21
C GLY A 274 -16.04 10.72 15.54
N VAL A 275 -15.07 10.08 14.91
CA VAL A 275 -14.72 8.67 15.11
C VAL A 275 -13.70 8.56 16.23
N SER A 276 -13.89 7.63 17.17
CA SER A 276 -12.92 7.39 18.24
C SER A 276 -11.82 6.43 17.78
N VAL A 277 -12.23 5.33 17.13
CA VAL A 277 -11.31 4.28 16.66
C VAL A 277 -11.73 3.80 15.28
N PHE A 278 -10.76 3.65 14.38
CA PHE A 278 -10.89 3.01 13.09
C PHE A 278 -10.30 1.59 13.16
N LEU A 279 -11.14 0.59 12.89
CA LEU A 279 -10.83 -0.84 12.95
C LEU A 279 -10.60 -1.37 11.52
N CYS A 280 -9.45 -1.98 11.27
CA CYS A 280 -9.11 -2.58 9.97
C CYS A 280 -8.26 -3.85 10.07
N GLY A 281 -8.07 -4.51 8.92
CA GLY A 281 -7.16 -5.64 8.73
C GLY A 281 -6.34 -5.45 7.45
N HIS A 282 -6.30 -6.46 6.56
CA HIS A 282 -5.75 -6.43 5.20
C HIS A 282 -4.23 -6.58 5.04
N LEU A 283 -3.38 -5.85 5.77
CA LEU A 283 -1.92 -5.95 5.61
C LEU A 283 -1.30 -7.09 6.42
N HIS A 284 -2.03 -7.62 7.41
CA HIS A 284 -1.62 -8.74 8.28
C HIS A 284 -0.37 -8.35 9.09
N GLN A 285 0.24 -9.32 9.78
CA GLN A 285 1.62 -9.10 10.26
C GLN A 285 2.61 -9.21 9.09
N LEU A 286 2.98 -8.07 8.49
CA LEU A 286 3.99 -8.03 7.42
C LEU A 286 5.30 -8.70 7.86
N ALA A 287 5.95 -9.35 6.89
CA ALA A 287 7.17 -10.13 7.10
C ALA A 287 8.30 -9.37 7.82
N ALA A 288 9.20 -10.13 8.46
CA ALA A 288 10.34 -9.62 9.21
C ALA A 288 9.97 -8.64 10.35
N GLY A 289 8.74 -8.72 10.86
CA GLY A 289 8.27 -7.90 11.98
C GLY A 289 7.99 -6.45 11.64
N VAL A 290 7.99 -6.08 10.35
CA VAL A 290 7.67 -4.71 9.90
C VAL A 290 6.21 -4.37 10.21
N GLY A 291 5.32 -5.36 10.13
CA GLY A 291 3.89 -5.22 10.43
C GLY A 291 3.49 -5.75 11.81
N ALA A 292 4.44 -5.95 12.73
CA ALA A 292 4.13 -6.48 14.07
C ALA A 292 3.18 -5.56 14.87
N GLN A 293 3.20 -4.25 14.60
CA GLN A 293 2.28 -3.27 15.18
C GLN A 293 1.90 -2.21 14.12
N LEU A 294 0.82 -2.47 13.38
CA LEU A 294 0.25 -1.56 12.37
C LEU A 294 -0.83 -0.66 12.99
N GLN A 295 -0.38 0.30 13.79
CA GLN A 295 -1.27 1.19 14.55
C GLN A 295 -0.72 2.61 14.44
N ALA A 296 -1.61 3.59 14.26
CA ALA A 296 -1.20 4.99 14.21
C ALA A 296 -2.29 5.93 14.73
N TYR A 297 -1.88 6.91 15.53
CA TYR A 297 -2.72 8.03 15.89
C TYR A 297 -2.75 9.05 14.76
N LYS A 298 -3.95 9.42 14.32
CA LYS A 298 -4.16 10.43 13.28
C LYS A 298 -4.36 11.77 13.95
N ALA A 299 -3.26 12.34 14.44
CA ALA A 299 -3.26 13.51 15.32
C ALA A 299 -4.06 14.72 14.79
N HIS A 300 -4.05 14.95 13.47
CA HIS A 300 -4.83 16.02 12.84
C HIS A 300 -6.35 15.78 12.95
N ASP A 301 -6.78 14.51 12.91
CA ASP A 301 -8.18 14.12 12.83
C ASP A 301 -8.74 13.59 14.16
N GLY A 302 -7.88 13.26 15.13
CA GLY A 302 -8.25 12.99 16.52
C GLY A 302 -8.57 11.52 16.86
N TYR A 303 -8.29 10.56 15.97
CA TYR A 303 -8.67 9.15 16.14
C TYR A 303 -7.48 8.18 16.06
N TRP A 304 -7.67 6.98 16.61
CA TRP A 304 -6.73 5.86 16.44
C TRP A 304 -7.12 4.98 15.26
N GLU A 305 -6.19 4.77 14.33
CA GLU A 305 -6.31 3.74 13.30
C GLU A 305 -5.55 2.49 13.74
N LEU A 306 -6.28 1.40 13.94
CA LEU A 306 -5.76 0.19 14.55
C LEU A 306 -5.99 -1.02 13.65
N GLU A 307 -4.98 -1.36 12.86
CA GLU A 307 -4.96 -2.63 12.15
C GLU A 307 -4.72 -3.79 13.13
N ILE A 308 -5.39 -4.91 12.90
CA ILE A 308 -5.21 -6.13 13.67
C ILE A 308 -4.37 -7.14 12.90
N GLY A 309 -3.58 -7.94 13.63
CA GLY A 309 -2.96 -9.14 13.05
C GLY A 309 -4.01 -10.13 12.56
N ASP A 310 -3.63 -10.97 11.61
CA ASP A 310 -4.55 -11.88 10.94
C ASP A 310 -4.92 -13.10 11.80
N MET A 311 -6.17 -13.53 11.65
CA MET A 311 -6.63 -14.81 12.20
C MET A 311 -6.02 -15.99 11.42
N LYS A 312 -5.77 -15.82 10.12
CA LYS A 312 -5.32 -16.87 9.20
C LYS A 312 -4.04 -17.58 9.63
N GLU A 313 -2.93 -16.87 9.78
CA GLU A 313 -1.59 -17.40 10.05
C GLU A 313 -1.20 -17.23 11.52
N HIS A 314 -1.58 -16.11 12.13
CA HIS A 314 -1.14 -15.75 13.48
C HIS A 314 -2.19 -16.04 14.56
N ALA A 315 -3.43 -16.36 14.20
CA ALA A 315 -4.53 -16.66 15.13
C ALA A 315 -4.78 -15.53 16.14
N ILE A 316 -4.65 -14.28 15.69
CA ILE A 316 -4.79 -13.09 16.52
C ILE A 316 -6.24 -12.59 16.48
N TYR A 317 -6.74 -12.17 17.64
CA TYR A 317 -7.97 -11.40 17.81
C TYR A 317 -7.74 -10.31 18.86
N ARG A 318 -8.57 -9.27 18.86
CA ARG A 318 -8.45 -8.15 19.78
C ARG A 318 -9.67 -8.06 20.67
N VAL A 319 -9.43 -7.95 21.97
CA VAL A 319 -10.49 -7.70 22.96
C VAL A 319 -10.49 -6.22 23.28
N TYR A 320 -11.66 -5.59 23.20
CA TYR A 320 -11.90 -4.22 23.60
C TYR A 320 -12.76 -4.17 24.87
N ALA A 321 -12.46 -3.19 25.71
CA ALA A 321 -13.26 -2.79 26.86
C ALA A 321 -13.51 -1.29 26.77
N VAL A 322 -14.78 -0.89 26.80
CA VAL A 322 -15.19 0.51 26.98
C VAL A 322 -15.71 0.61 28.41
N ASP A 323 -14.86 1.08 29.33
CA ASP A 323 -15.11 1.13 30.77
C ASP A 323 -15.34 2.59 31.17
N HIS A 324 -16.61 2.97 31.37
CA HIS A 324 -17.01 4.36 31.63
C HIS A 324 -16.52 5.33 30.54
N ASP A 325 -16.71 4.94 29.27
CA ASP A 325 -16.22 5.67 28.09
C ASP A 325 -14.68 5.78 27.98
N LEU A 326 -13.90 4.98 28.72
CA LEU A 326 -12.46 4.77 28.47
C LEU A 326 -12.27 3.53 27.61
N ILE A 327 -11.66 3.65 26.43
CA ILE A 327 -11.47 2.55 25.48
C ILE A 327 -10.11 1.88 25.70
N SER A 328 -10.07 0.69 26.28
CA SER A 328 -8.84 -0.12 26.37
C SER A 328 -8.94 -1.35 25.48
N PHE A 329 -7.80 -1.86 25.01
CA PHE A 329 -7.77 -3.09 24.21
C PHE A 329 -6.50 -3.91 24.41
N VAL A 330 -6.57 -5.20 24.07
CA VAL A 330 -5.43 -6.11 24.03
C VAL A 330 -5.52 -7.05 22.83
N ASP A 331 -4.41 -7.25 22.13
CA ASP A 331 -4.27 -8.30 21.12
C ASP A 331 -3.94 -9.63 21.81
N VAL A 332 -4.71 -10.66 21.46
CA VAL A 332 -4.60 -11.99 22.05
C VAL A 332 -4.32 -12.99 20.94
N THR A 333 -3.33 -13.85 21.17
CA THR A 333 -3.01 -14.97 20.27
C THR A 333 -3.65 -16.25 20.81
N LEU A 334 -4.48 -16.90 20.00
CA LEU A 334 -5.01 -18.22 20.34
C LEU A 334 -3.85 -19.23 20.49
N PRO A 335 -3.85 -20.07 21.54
CA PRO A 335 -2.81 -21.07 21.76
C PRO A 335 -3.06 -22.35 20.93
N VAL A 336 -3.35 -22.18 19.65
CA VAL A 336 -3.60 -23.28 18.70
C VAL A 336 -2.34 -24.07 18.32
N GLY A 337 -1.16 -23.60 18.75
CA GLY A 337 0.14 -24.21 18.44
C GLY A 337 0.39 -24.32 16.94
N ALA A 338 1.43 -25.05 16.52
CA ALA A 338 1.65 -25.42 15.11
C ALA A 338 0.79 -26.64 14.69
N ILE A 339 -0.32 -26.91 15.38
CA ILE A 339 -0.98 -28.22 15.35
C ILE A 339 -2.11 -28.26 14.32
N MET A 340 -2.16 -29.40 13.62
CA MET A 340 -3.02 -29.84 12.51
C MET A 340 -2.66 -29.33 11.11
N PRO A 341 -1.85 -30.10 10.34
CA PRO A 341 -1.98 -30.08 8.88
C PRO A 341 -3.37 -30.61 8.53
N MET A 342 -4.19 -29.76 7.93
CA MET A 342 -5.46 -30.13 7.32
C MET A 342 -5.28 -30.22 5.78
N PRO A 343 -4.97 -31.38 5.18
CA PRO A 343 -5.03 -31.54 3.72
C PRO A 343 -6.46 -31.77 3.17
N ASN A 344 -6.85 -31.08 2.09
CA ASN A 344 -7.93 -31.45 1.15
C ASN A 344 -9.32 -30.81 1.37
N PRO A 345 -10.18 -30.62 0.35
CA PRO A 345 -11.55 -30.09 0.45
C PRO A 345 -12.48 -30.85 1.41
N GLN A 346 -12.13 -32.08 1.77
CA GLN A 346 -12.80 -32.88 2.79
C GLN A 346 -12.68 -32.26 4.20
N LEU A 347 -11.79 -31.28 4.37
CA LEU A 347 -11.46 -30.66 5.66
C LEU A 347 -12.05 -29.27 5.87
N LEU A 348 -12.90 -28.84 4.93
CA LEU A 348 -13.81 -27.75 5.21
C LEU A 348 -15.00 -28.24 6.05
N ASP A 349 -15.15 -29.55 6.24
CA ASP A 349 -16.16 -30.19 7.09
C ASP A 349 -15.54 -30.68 8.42
N VAL A 350 -15.12 -29.71 9.23
CA VAL A 350 -14.47 -29.96 10.52
C VAL A 350 -15.35 -29.39 11.61
N THR A 351 -15.58 -30.19 12.64
CA THR A 351 -16.26 -29.74 13.85
C THR A 351 -15.25 -29.69 14.98
N VAL A 352 -15.11 -28.53 15.61
CA VAL A 352 -14.38 -28.41 16.88
C VAL A 352 -15.41 -28.48 17.99
N THR A 353 -15.38 -29.55 18.78
CA THR A 353 -16.33 -29.73 19.89
C THR A 353 -15.76 -29.33 21.23
N GLU A 354 -14.43 -29.43 21.41
CA GLU A 354 -13.78 -29.16 22.68
C GLU A 354 -12.98 -27.85 22.64
N PRO A 355 -13.21 -26.94 23.61
CA PRO A 355 -12.37 -25.77 23.81
C PRO A 355 -10.91 -26.17 24.08
N ILE A 356 -9.96 -25.38 23.60
CA ILE A 356 -8.53 -25.61 23.88
C ILE A 356 -8.09 -24.87 25.16
N PRO A 357 -7.06 -25.36 25.87
CA PRO A 357 -6.51 -24.65 27.03
C PRO A 357 -6.00 -23.25 26.68
N HIS A 358 -6.74 -22.22 27.11
CA HIS A 358 -6.43 -20.82 26.86
C HIS A 358 -5.86 -20.17 28.13
N PRO A 359 -4.73 -19.41 28.05
CA PRO A 359 -4.28 -18.64 29.19
C PRO A 359 -5.31 -17.56 29.55
N PRO A 360 -5.35 -17.05 30.79
CA PRO A 360 -6.25 -15.96 31.14
C PRO A 360 -5.97 -14.75 30.23
N VAL A 361 -7.02 -14.13 29.72
CA VAL A 361 -6.91 -12.85 29.01
C VAL A 361 -6.96 -11.74 30.05
N VAL A 362 -5.94 -10.88 30.02
CA VAL A 362 -5.80 -9.73 30.92
C VAL A 362 -5.87 -8.45 30.10
N LEU A 363 -6.78 -7.55 30.45
CA LEU A 363 -6.87 -6.21 29.85
C LEU A 363 -7.07 -5.18 30.95
N VAL A 364 -6.04 -4.39 31.23
CA VAL A 364 -6.17 -3.28 32.18
C VAL A 364 -7.04 -2.18 31.57
N THR A 365 -8.09 -1.77 32.30
CA THR A 365 -9.03 -0.71 31.88
C THR A 365 -8.84 0.58 32.68
N ASN A 366 -8.40 0.48 33.94
CA ASN A 366 -8.01 1.63 34.76
C ASN A 366 -6.80 1.29 35.67
N PRO A 367 -5.74 2.11 35.71
CA PRO A 367 -5.47 3.24 34.80
C PRO A 367 -5.34 2.77 33.35
N LYS A 368 -5.70 3.64 32.40
CA LYS A 368 -5.63 3.34 30.98
C LYS A 368 -4.20 3.45 30.46
N ASP A 369 -3.87 2.63 29.45
CA ASP A 369 -2.60 2.71 28.73
C ASP A 369 -2.43 4.09 28.05
N ALA A 370 -1.43 4.86 28.51
CA ALA A 370 -1.16 6.22 28.06
C ALA A 370 -0.71 6.30 26.59
N ARG A 371 -0.38 5.16 25.96
CA ARG A 371 -0.07 5.13 24.53
C ARG A 371 -1.30 5.26 23.65
N TYR A 372 -2.51 4.99 24.17
CA TYR A 372 -3.75 4.94 23.39
C TYR A 372 -4.83 5.90 23.91
N LEU A 373 -4.43 7.01 24.53
CA LEU A 373 -5.37 8.04 24.98
C LEU A 373 -6.14 8.66 23.79
N LEU A 374 -7.37 9.07 24.05
CA LEU A 374 -8.21 9.87 23.15
C LEU A 374 -8.76 11.09 23.89
N PRO A 375 -7.95 12.14 24.13
CA PRO A 375 -8.35 13.28 24.98
C PRO A 375 -9.65 13.98 24.55
N ASN A 376 -9.98 13.95 23.26
CA ASN A 376 -11.20 14.57 22.72
C ASN A 376 -12.44 13.65 22.75
N HIS A 377 -12.26 12.36 23.07
CA HIS A 377 -13.35 11.37 23.05
C HIS A 377 -13.55 10.66 24.39
N GLU A 378 -12.59 10.74 25.32
CA GLU A 378 -12.62 9.99 26.58
C GLU A 378 -12.63 10.93 27.81
N PRO A 379 -13.36 10.58 28.88
CA PRO A 379 -13.35 11.34 30.13
C PRO A 379 -12.10 11.03 30.99
N LEU A 380 -10.89 11.32 30.50
CA LEU A 380 -9.62 10.93 31.14
C LEU A 380 -9.47 11.37 32.61
N HIS A 381 -10.15 12.45 33.01
CA HIS A 381 -10.17 12.96 34.37
C HIS A 381 -10.70 11.94 35.41
N ILE A 382 -11.55 10.98 35.02
CA ILE A 382 -12.12 10.01 35.98
C ILE A 382 -11.06 9.09 36.59
N MET A 383 -9.93 8.87 35.88
CA MET A 383 -8.81 8.08 36.38
C MET A 383 -8.24 8.68 37.67
N ARG A 384 -8.14 10.02 37.74
CA ARG A 384 -7.60 10.76 38.91
C ARG A 384 -8.46 10.61 40.16
N SER A 385 -9.76 10.36 39.97
CA SER A 385 -10.73 10.16 41.06
C SER A 385 -11.06 8.69 41.33
N SER A 386 -10.47 7.75 40.57
CA SER A 386 -10.76 6.32 40.68
C SER A 386 -10.26 5.75 42.01
N LYS A 387 -11.07 4.90 42.63
CA LYS A 387 -10.69 4.17 43.86
C LYS A 387 -10.11 2.79 43.57
N PHE A 388 -10.13 2.34 42.32
CA PHE A 388 -9.77 0.98 41.95
C PHE A 388 -8.89 0.92 40.71
N ILE A 389 -7.82 0.13 40.76
CA ILE A 389 -7.26 -0.48 39.54
C ILE A 389 -8.29 -1.48 39.05
N ARG A 390 -8.56 -1.49 37.74
CA ARG A 390 -9.57 -2.33 37.08
C ARG A 390 -8.92 -3.05 35.91
N ALA A 391 -9.16 -4.35 35.79
CA ALA A 391 -8.71 -5.15 34.66
C ALA A 391 -9.75 -6.22 34.33
N LEU A 392 -9.98 -6.47 33.04
CA LEU A 392 -10.67 -7.68 32.64
C LEU A 392 -9.75 -8.89 32.86
N GLU A 393 -10.28 -9.93 33.49
CA GLU A 393 -9.54 -11.14 33.83
C GLU A 393 -10.42 -12.37 33.61
N THR A 394 -10.31 -12.99 32.43
CA THR A 394 -11.16 -14.13 32.10
C THR A 394 -10.75 -15.37 32.88
N LYS A 395 -11.71 -15.99 33.59
CA LYS A 395 -11.51 -17.28 34.26
C LYS A 395 -11.98 -18.43 33.36
N ASN A 396 -11.24 -19.54 33.39
CA ASN A 396 -11.60 -20.79 32.71
C ASN A 396 -12.72 -21.57 33.45
N GLU A 397 -13.76 -20.89 33.93
CA GLU A 397 -14.88 -21.54 34.61
C GLU A 397 -16.03 -21.80 33.63
N HIS A 398 -16.34 -23.07 33.40
CA HIS A 398 -17.50 -23.51 32.62
C HIS A 398 -18.77 -23.30 33.47
N GLY A 399 -19.45 -22.16 33.31
CA GLY A 399 -20.67 -21.83 34.05
C GLY A 399 -21.64 -20.94 33.28
N ASP A 400 -22.94 -21.22 33.42
CA ASP A 400 -24.09 -20.66 32.68
C ASP A 400 -24.43 -19.18 32.96
N VAL A 401 -23.52 -18.38 33.51
CA VAL A 401 -23.81 -16.96 33.83
C VAL A 401 -22.80 -16.03 33.16
N LEU A 402 -23.30 -15.22 32.22
CA LEU A 402 -22.68 -14.04 31.61
C LEU A 402 -22.26 -12.99 32.66
N LYS A 403 -21.29 -13.30 33.53
CA LYS A 403 -20.63 -12.28 34.35
C LYS A 403 -19.44 -11.76 33.58
N THR A 404 -19.48 -10.47 33.23
CA THR A 404 -18.32 -9.78 32.67
C THR A 404 -17.15 -9.96 33.64
N PRO A 405 -16.01 -10.50 33.17
CA PRO A 405 -14.91 -10.87 34.06
C PRO A 405 -14.10 -9.62 34.44
N LEU A 406 -14.43 -8.99 35.56
CA LEU A 406 -13.73 -7.81 36.08
C LEU A 406 -13.02 -8.14 37.38
N TRP A 407 -11.72 -7.85 37.41
CA TRP A 407 -10.89 -7.81 38.60
C TRP A 407 -10.67 -6.36 39.03
N VAL A 408 -10.74 -6.11 40.34
CA VAL A 408 -10.49 -4.79 40.93
C VAL A 408 -9.57 -4.87 42.13
N ALA A 409 -8.73 -3.86 42.30
CA ALA A 409 -7.90 -3.68 43.49
C ALA A 409 -7.94 -2.22 43.98
N PRO A 410 -8.10 -1.98 45.30
CA PRO A 410 -8.08 -0.63 45.83
C PRO A 410 -6.72 0.02 45.58
N TRP A 411 -6.74 1.30 45.20
CA TRP A 411 -5.53 2.10 45.03
C TRP A 411 -5.77 3.56 45.42
N ASP A 412 -4.69 4.32 45.51
CA ASP A 412 -4.74 5.77 45.73
C ASP A 412 -4.06 6.49 44.55
N PRO A 413 -4.84 7.05 43.60
CA PRO A 413 -4.29 7.69 42.41
C PRO A 413 -3.43 8.92 42.73
N ALA A 414 -3.64 9.57 43.89
CA ALA A 414 -2.87 10.75 44.29
C ALA A 414 -1.38 10.45 44.47
N GLN A 415 -1.00 9.19 44.69
CA GLN A 415 0.40 8.76 44.81
C GLN A 415 1.13 8.74 43.46
N TYR A 416 0.40 8.75 42.35
CA TYR A 416 0.91 8.66 40.98
C TYR A 416 0.59 9.91 40.14
N ASP A 417 -0.13 10.89 40.70
CA ASP A 417 -0.45 12.17 40.05
C ASP A 417 0.68 13.19 40.22
N ASP A 418 1.83 12.86 39.62
CA ASP A 418 3.10 13.59 39.78
C ASP A 418 3.75 13.99 38.44
N ALA A 419 2.97 13.96 37.36
CA ALA A 419 3.39 14.21 35.98
C ALA A 419 4.46 13.25 35.43
N ARG A 420 4.80 12.17 36.14
CA ARG A 420 5.72 11.13 35.65
C ARG A 420 4.97 10.02 34.94
N LEU A 421 5.68 9.34 34.04
CA LEU A 421 5.23 8.10 33.45
C LEU A 421 5.46 6.96 34.44
N HIS A 422 4.40 6.24 34.77
CA HIS A 422 4.44 5.05 35.63
C HIS A 422 4.19 3.80 34.78
N GLU A 423 4.56 2.64 35.30
CA GLU A 423 4.27 1.34 34.68
C GLU A 423 3.46 0.50 35.65
N LEU A 424 2.37 -0.10 35.16
CA LEU A 424 1.57 -1.08 35.88
C LEU A 424 1.78 -2.45 35.23
N GLU A 425 2.21 -3.42 36.04
CA GLU A 425 2.29 -4.83 35.67
C GLU A 425 1.16 -5.60 36.36
N VAL A 426 0.38 -6.34 35.57
CA VAL A 426 -0.66 -7.26 36.06
C VAL A 426 -0.35 -8.65 35.56
N THR A 427 -0.26 -9.62 36.48
CA THR A 427 -0.06 -11.04 36.15
C THR A 427 -1.24 -11.85 36.66
N ALA A 428 -1.94 -12.53 35.76
CA ALA A 428 -2.97 -13.50 36.09
C ALA A 428 -2.42 -14.91 35.86
N VAL A 429 -2.73 -15.83 36.76
CA VAL A 429 -2.29 -17.23 36.71
C VAL A 429 -3.52 -18.11 36.88
N ASP A 430 -3.76 -19.01 35.93
CA ASP A 430 -4.86 -19.97 36.02
C ASP A 430 -4.55 -21.14 36.97
N GLU A 431 -5.56 -21.97 37.26
CA GLU A 431 -5.42 -23.15 38.13
C GLU A 431 -4.40 -24.18 37.62
N ALA A 432 -4.12 -24.17 36.31
CA ALA A 432 -3.12 -25.02 35.67
C ALA A 432 -1.70 -24.42 35.71
N GLY A 433 -1.53 -23.24 36.33
CA GLY A 433 -0.24 -22.54 36.45
C GLY A 433 0.17 -21.76 35.20
N LYS A 434 -0.72 -21.59 34.22
CA LYS A 434 -0.45 -20.79 33.02
C LYS A 434 -0.65 -19.32 33.33
N ALA A 435 0.39 -18.52 33.09
CA ALA A 435 0.41 -17.11 33.42
C ALA A 435 0.29 -16.22 32.17
N THR A 436 -0.44 -15.11 32.31
CA THR A 436 -0.43 -13.98 31.38
C THR A 436 -0.01 -12.74 32.15
N THR A 437 1.03 -12.07 31.67
CA THR A 437 1.52 -10.80 32.23
C THR A 437 1.32 -9.68 31.22
N VAL A 438 0.67 -8.61 31.64
CA VAL A 438 0.48 -7.39 30.85
C VAL A 438 1.17 -6.23 31.56
N ARG A 439 1.89 -5.42 30.78
CA ARG A 439 2.53 -4.18 31.23
C ARG A 439 1.97 -3.01 30.45
N ILE A 440 1.49 -1.99 31.15
CA ILE A 440 1.04 -0.75 30.53
C ILE A 440 1.77 0.45 31.13
N PRO A 441 2.22 1.40 30.29
CA PRO A 441 2.60 2.71 30.78
C PRO A 441 1.34 3.56 31.05
N PHE A 442 1.32 4.33 32.13
CA PHE A 442 0.21 5.23 32.45
C PHE A 442 0.68 6.53 33.10
N HIS A 443 -0.14 7.58 32.93
CA HIS A 443 -0.06 8.85 33.66
C HIS A 443 -1.44 9.51 33.65
N PHE A 444 -1.58 10.63 34.36
CA PHE A 444 -2.85 11.36 34.43
C PHE A 444 -2.93 12.61 33.54
N SER A 445 -1.88 13.01 32.82
CA SER A 445 -1.98 14.05 31.79
C SER A 445 -2.69 13.54 30.53
N ASP A 446 -3.01 14.47 29.62
CA ASP A 446 -3.63 14.18 28.33
C ASP A 446 -2.60 13.93 27.21
N ASP A 447 -1.30 13.92 27.55
CA ASP A 447 -0.21 13.77 26.59
C ASP A 447 -0.13 12.32 26.10
N LEU A 448 0.02 12.09 24.79
CA LEU A 448 0.19 10.73 24.28
C LEU A 448 1.63 10.26 24.47
N VAL A 449 1.78 9.02 24.93
CA VAL A 449 3.07 8.31 24.89
C VAL A 449 3.27 7.73 23.50
N ALA A 450 4.42 8.01 22.88
CA ALA A 450 4.75 7.50 21.54
C ALA A 450 4.83 5.97 21.52
N LEU A 451 4.37 5.38 20.42
CA LEU A 451 4.56 3.96 20.13
C LEU A 451 5.96 3.71 19.56
N ASP A 452 6.58 2.59 19.94
CA ASP A 452 7.85 2.12 19.34
C ASP A 452 7.62 1.39 18.00
N ASN A 453 6.77 1.97 17.14
CA ASN A 453 6.48 1.45 15.81
C ASN A 453 6.66 2.47 14.69
N ASP A 454 7.17 3.66 15.03
CA ASP A 454 7.17 4.82 14.15
C ASP A 454 8.00 4.65 12.88
N SER A 455 9.06 3.84 12.92
CA SER A 455 9.91 3.52 11.75
C SER A 455 9.48 2.22 11.04
N ARG A 456 8.36 1.62 11.42
CA ARG A 456 7.85 0.34 10.91
C ARG A 456 6.36 0.47 10.56
N GLY A 457 5.48 -0.27 11.23
CA GLY A 457 4.04 -0.25 10.96
C GLY A 457 3.40 1.13 11.13
N GLY A 458 3.82 1.91 12.12
CA GLY A 458 3.32 3.28 12.31
C GLY A 458 3.63 4.20 11.12
N TRP A 459 4.79 4.04 10.48
CA TRP A 459 5.11 4.77 9.24
C TRP A 459 4.13 4.41 8.13
N ILE A 460 3.92 3.11 7.87
CA ILE A 460 3.02 2.60 6.83
C ILE A 460 1.61 3.16 7.01
N MET A 461 1.08 3.06 8.23
CA MET A 461 -0.28 3.53 8.56
C MET A 461 -0.45 5.04 8.39
N ARG A 462 0.60 5.84 8.55
CA ARG A 462 0.54 7.30 8.34
C ARG A 462 0.71 7.73 6.89
N GLN A 463 1.09 6.84 5.98
CA GLN A 463 1.29 7.20 4.59
C GLN A 463 -0.03 7.43 3.85
N ASN A 464 0.04 8.25 2.82
CA ASN A 464 -0.98 8.36 1.77
C ASN A 464 -0.39 7.71 0.51
N PHE A 465 -0.47 6.37 0.43
CA PHE A 465 0.02 5.65 -0.75
C PHE A 465 -0.66 6.05 -2.06
N PRO A 466 -1.97 6.42 -2.11
CA PRO A 466 -2.56 6.98 -3.30
C PRO A 466 -1.76 8.14 -3.90
N ASP A 467 -1.42 9.14 -3.08
CA ASP A 467 -0.67 10.30 -3.55
C ASP A 467 0.79 9.96 -3.85
N ILE A 468 1.43 9.11 -3.03
CA ILE A 468 2.81 8.66 -3.28
C ILE A 468 2.93 7.99 -4.66
N PHE A 469 2.05 7.04 -4.99
CA PHE A 469 2.12 6.35 -6.28
C PHE A 469 1.77 7.26 -7.46
N ARG A 470 0.79 8.15 -7.31
CA ARG A 470 0.42 9.13 -8.35
C ARG A 470 1.57 10.09 -8.64
N VAL A 471 2.13 10.73 -7.60
CA VAL A 471 3.24 11.69 -7.74
C VAL A 471 4.49 11.00 -8.27
N SER A 472 4.83 9.83 -7.74
CA SER A 472 6.00 9.06 -8.21
C SER A 472 5.83 8.60 -9.66
N GLY A 473 4.63 8.16 -10.04
CA GLY A 473 4.27 7.78 -11.41
C GLY A 473 4.46 8.93 -12.39
N ILE A 474 3.85 10.08 -12.10
CA ILE A 474 3.94 11.29 -12.94
C ILE A 474 5.39 11.78 -13.03
N THR A 475 6.09 11.86 -11.91
CA THR A 475 7.48 12.35 -11.88
C THR A 475 8.41 11.43 -12.67
N SER A 476 8.30 10.12 -12.46
CA SER A 476 9.09 9.12 -13.20
C SER A 476 8.77 9.15 -14.69
N TYR A 477 7.49 9.30 -15.04
CA TYR A 477 7.05 9.41 -16.42
C TYR A 477 7.67 10.62 -17.11
N LEU A 478 7.64 11.79 -16.48
CA LEU A 478 8.24 13.01 -17.02
C LEU A 478 9.76 12.88 -17.11
N LEU A 479 10.41 12.28 -16.11
CA LEU A 479 11.85 12.02 -16.14
C LEU A 479 12.24 11.17 -17.36
N VAL A 480 11.56 10.05 -17.57
CA VAL A 480 11.82 9.15 -18.70
C VAL A 480 11.48 9.83 -20.03
N THR A 481 10.27 10.36 -20.17
CA THR A 481 9.77 10.88 -21.45
C THR A 481 10.48 12.17 -21.84
N VAL A 482 10.60 13.14 -20.94
CA VAL A 482 11.19 14.44 -21.26
C VAL A 482 12.71 14.35 -21.31
N PHE A 483 13.35 13.84 -20.25
CA PHE A 483 14.81 13.93 -20.12
C PHE A 483 15.55 12.83 -20.89
N MET A 484 15.02 11.60 -20.96
CA MET A 484 15.71 10.51 -21.67
C MET A 484 15.33 10.41 -23.15
N LEU A 485 14.16 10.92 -23.57
CA LEU A 485 13.70 10.81 -24.96
C LEU A 485 13.59 12.15 -25.68
N LEU A 486 12.75 13.07 -25.21
CA LEU A 486 12.45 14.31 -25.93
C LEU A 486 13.62 15.29 -26.00
N ILE A 487 14.26 15.60 -24.86
CA ILE A 487 15.41 16.52 -24.81
C ILE A 487 16.54 16.03 -25.73
N PRO A 488 17.01 14.76 -25.66
CA PRO A 488 18.03 14.26 -26.57
C PRO A 488 17.61 14.31 -28.04
N ARG A 489 16.33 14.06 -28.33
CA ARG A 489 15.80 14.10 -29.70
C ARG A 489 15.75 15.51 -30.26
N PHE A 490 15.26 16.48 -29.50
CA PHE A 490 15.24 17.88 -29.90
C PHE A 490 16.66 18.45 -30.02
N TYR A 491 17.55 18.09 -29.09
CA TYR A 491 18.95 18.45 -29.19
C TYR A 491 19.58 17.90 -30.46
N PHE A 492 19.40 16.60 -30.77
CA PHE A 492 19.86 16.01 -32.03
C PHE A 492 19.29 16.73 -33.26
N ALA A 493 18.00 17.07 -33.25
CA ALA A 493 17.36 17.77 -34.37
C ALA A 493 17.85 19.22 -34.55
N SER A 494 18.31 19.86 -33.47
CA SER A 494 18.89 21.20 -33.48
C SER A 494 20.32 21.25 -34.03
N LEU A 495 21.02 20.12 -34.10
CA LEU A 495 22.38 20.06 -34.62
C LEU A 495 22.41 20.41 -36.12
N SER A 496 23.17 21.44 -36.47
CA SER A 496 23.44 21.83 -37.85
C SER A 496 24.28 20.77 -38.58
N ASP A 497 25.31 20.26 -37.93
CA ASP A 497 26.13 19.15 -38.40
C ASP A 497 26.30 18.07 -37.32
N SER A 498 25.59 16.95 -37.49
CA SER A 498 25.66 15.81 -36.59
C SER A 498 27.01 15.10 -36.62
N ARG A 499 27.76 15.13 -37.73
CA ARG A 499 29.09 14.49 -37.83
C ARG A 499 30.13 15.30 -37.06
N ALA A 500 30.15 16.62 -37.25
CA ALA A 500 31.01 17.51 -36.48
C ALA A 500 30.73 17.41 -34.97
N TRP A 501 29.45 17.35 -34.57
CA TRP A 501 29.08 17.16 -33.17
C TRP A 501 29.63 15.86 -32.59
N VAL A 502 29.49 14.75 -33.32
CA VAL A 502 30.00 13.45 -32.90
C VAL A 502 31.54 13.51 -32.75
N ALA A 503 32.27 14.06 -33.73
CA ALA A 503 33.73 14.19 -33.65
C ALA A 503 34.19 15.04 -32.44
N ALA A 504 33.51 16.17 -32.20
CA ALA A 504 33.79 17.03 -31.05
C ALA A 504 33.52 16.33 -29.71
N ARG A 505 32.45 15.53 -29.63
CA ARG A 505 32.13 14.74 -28.44
C ARG A 505 33.14 13.63 -28.20
N THR A 506 33.57 12.91 -29.24
CA THR A 506 34.62 11.90 -29.14
C THR A 506 35.90 12.48 -28.54
N LEU A 507 36.38 13.60 -29.08
CA LEU A 507 37.58 14.27 -28.56
C LEU A 507 37.43 14.70 -27.10
N LYS A 508 36.26 15.26 -26.73
CA LYS A 508 35.97 15.67 -25.35
C LYS A 508 35.98 14.47 -24.40
N HIS A 509 35.33 13.36 -24.78
CA HIS A 509 35.26 12.16 -23.94
C HIS A 509 36.63 11.51 -23.77
N HIS A 510 37.46 11.44 -24.81
CA HIS A 510 38.83 10.93 -24.70
C HIS A 510 39.68 11.78 -23.74
N LYS A 511 39.50 13.11 -23.74
CA LYS A 511 40.16 14.01 -22.75
C LYS A 511 39.65 13.77 -21.32
N ASP A 512 38.33 13.68 -21.14
CA ASP A 512 37.72 13.44 -19.83
C ASP A 512 38.13 12.04 -19.29
N GLU A 513 38.19 11.02 -20.15
CA GLU A 513 38.69 9.66 -19.85
C GLU A 513 40.17 9.66 -19.44
N ALA A 514 41.02 10.37 -20.18
CA ALA A 514 42.45 10.51 -19.86
C ALA A 514 42.66 11.17 -18.49
N ARG A 515 41.92 12.25 -18.21
CA ARG A 515 41.95 12.93 -16.90
C ARG A 515 41.52 11.99 -15.77
N LEU A 516 40.45 11.22 -15.98
CA LEU A 516 39.97 10.25 -15.01
C LEU A 516 41.02 9.21 -14.66
N ARG A 517 41.69 8.66 -15.67
CA ARG A 517 42.77 7.70 -15.46
C ARG A 517 43.96 8.32 -14.74
N HIS A 518 44.32 9.55 -15.06
CA HIS A 518 45.39 10.26 -14.36
C HIS A 518 45.06 10.41 -12.86
N LEU A 519 43.84 10.85 -12.52
CA LEU A 519 43.40 10.97 -11.14
C LEU A 519 43.32 9.61 -10.43
N TRP A 520 42.82 8.57 -11.11
CA TRP A 520 42.76 7.21 -10.55
C TRP A 520 44.16 6.65 -10.29
N ALA A 521 45.10 6.80 -11.24
CA ALA A 521 46.48 6.36 -11.08
C ALA A 521 47.16 7.09 -9.90
N ALA A 522 46.96 8.40 -9.77
CA ALA A 522 47.46 9.17 -8.63
C ALA A 522 46.88 8.69 -7.30
N PHE A 523 45.61 8.29 -7.28
CA PHE A 523 44.95 7.72 -6.10
C PHE A 523 45.50 6.33 -5.75
N THR A 524 45.66 5.43 -6.73
CA THR A 524 46.09 4.05 -6.50
C THR A 524 47.58 3.90 -6.20
N ARG A 525 48.44 4.83 -6.66
CA ARG A 525 49.88 4.77 -6.36
C ARG A 525 50.17 5.01 -4.88
N GLY A 526 49.26 5.66 -4.14
CA GLY A 526 49.42 5.88 -2.70
C GLY A 526 50.50 6.91 -2.34
N ASP A 527 51.03 7.65 -3.31
CA ASP A 527 52.12 8.62 -3.13
C ASP A 527 51.73 9.85 -2.27
N ILE A 528 50.46 9.97 -1.89
CA ILE A 528 49.91 11.13 -1.16
C ILE A 528 49.65 10.76 0.30
N VAL A 529 50.50 11.27 1.18
CA VAL A 529 50.46 10.98 2.63
C VAL A 529 49.60 12.00 3.41
N ASN A 530 49.29 13.16 2.82
CA ASN A 530 48.52 14.22 3.47
C ASN A 530 47.00 13.95 3.39
N PRO A 531 46.28 13.87 4.53
CA PRO A 531 44.85 13.56 4.56
C PRO A 531 43.98 14.61 3.84
N PHE A 532 44.34 15.90 3.88
CA PHE A 532 43.62 16.95 3.16
C PHE A 532 43.76 16.83 1.65
N THR A 533 44.96 16.49 1.17
CA THR A 533 45.22 16.28 -0.27
C THR A 533 44.53 15.01 -0.76
N LEU A 534 44.47 13.96 0.07
CA LEU A 534 43.74 12.74 -0.23
C LEU A 534 42.23 12.99 -0.38
N VAL A 535 41.62 13.79 0.52
CA VAL A 535 40.21 14.19 0.40
C VAL A 535 39.96 15.01 -0.86
N LYS A 536 40.82 15.97 -1.19
CA LYS A 536 40.71 16.76 -2.43
C LYS A 536 40.81 15.88 -3.68
N LEU A 537 41.74 14.92 -3.70
CA LEU A 537 41.89 13.98 -4.80
C LEU A 537 40.64 13.07 -4.93
N LEU A 538 40.10 12.59 -3.81
CA LEU A 538 38.87 11.79 -3.79
C LEU A 538 37.68 12.59 -4.34
N LEU A 539 37.47 13.83 -3.89
CA LEU A 539 36.42 14.70 -4.40
C LEU A 539 36.59 14.99 -5.90
N ALA A 540 37.82 15.26 -6.35
CA ALA A 540 38.13 15.48 -7.76
C ALA A 540 37.86 14.23 -8.60
N LEU A 541 38.19 13.03 -8.08
CA LEU A 541 37.91 11.75 -8.72
C LEU A 541 36.40 11.50 -8.83
N ILE A 542 35.64 11.72 -7.74
CA ILE A 542 34.18 11.60 -7.72
C ILE A 542 33.57 12.58 -8.74
N ALA A 543 33.97 13.85 -8.70
CA ALA A 543 33.47 14.87 -9.63
C ALA A 543 33.79 14.53 -11.10
N ALA A 544 35.03 14.10 -11.39
CA ALA A 544 35.42 13.68 -12.73
C ALA A 544 34.63 12.45 -13.19
N ARG A 545 34.39 11.47 -12.29
CA ARG A 545 33.67 10.23 -12.61
C ARG A 545 32.20 10.51 -12.87
N THR A 546 31.56 11.29 -12.02
CA THR A 546 30.17 11.73 -12.19
C THR A 546 30.00 12.52 -13.48
N ARG A 547 30.89 13.48 -13.76
CA ARG A 547 30.87 14.26 -15.00
C ARG A 547 31.00 13.36 -16.23
N PHE A 548 31.94 12.42 -16.23
CA PHE A 548 32.13 11.49 -17.35
C PHE A 548 30.91 10.60 -17.55
N LEU A 549 30.35 10.02 -16.48
CA LEU A 549 29.17 9.17 -16.56
C LEU A 549 27.95 9.93 -17.10
N VAL A 550 27.64 11.10 -16.53
CA VAL A 550 26.50 11.94 -16.98
C VAL A 550 26.69 12.39 -18.42
N SER A 551 27.90 12.84 -18.79
CA SER A 551 28.22 13.27 -20.16
C SER A 551 28.12 12.10 -21.16
N THR A 552 28.62 10.92 -20.78
CA THR A 552 28.56 9.69 -21.58
C THR A 552 27.12 9.27 -21.79
N GLN A 553 26.33 9.25 -20.72
CA GLN A 553 24.92 8.93 -20.75
C GLN A 553 24.18 9.85 -21.72
N PHE A 554 24.26 11.17 -21.51
CA PHE A 554 23.61 12.15 -22.37
C PHE A 554 24.03 12.02 -23.84
N THR A 555 25.32 11.85 -24.10
CA THR A 555 25.85 11.66 -25.46
C THR A 555 25.28 10.38 -26.10
N ALA A 556 25.18 9.29 -25.32
CA ALA A 556 24.59 8.04 -25.75
C ALA A 556 23.09 8.20 -26.06
N GLN A 557 22.31 8.94 -25.25
CA GLN A 557 20.91 9.24 -25.56
C GLN A 557 20.75 10.04 -26.86
N VAL A 558 21.59 11.04 -27.09
CA VAL A 558 21.54 11.84 -28.33
C VAL A 558 21.88 10.97 -29.54
N TYR A 559 22.86 10.07 -29.41
CA TYR A 559 23.17 9.08 -30.44
C TYR A 559 22.00 8.12 -30.66
N PHE A 560 21.41 7.58 -29.60
CA PHE A 560 20.22 6.72 -29.64
C PHE A 560 19.03 7.39 -30.34
N ALA A 561 18.80 8.68 -30.09
CA ALA A 561 17.75 9.48 -30.73
C ALA A 561 17.96 9.70 -32.24
N SER A 562 19.14 9.35 -32.78
CA SER A 562 19.41 9.30 -34.21
C SER A 562 19.04 7.95 -34.85
N ILE A 563 18.88 6.89 -34.07
CA ILE A 563 18.60 5.53 -34.52
C ILE A 563 17.09 5.31 -34.55
N GLY A 564 16.46 5.53 -35.71
CA GLY A 564 15.00 5.52 -35.83
C GLY A 564 14.33 4.22 -35.33
N TRP A 565 14.90 3.05 -35.64
CA TRP A 565 14.32 1.76 -35.24
C TRP A 565 14.42 1.46 -33.73
N LEU A 566 15.26 2.19 -32.98
CA LEU A 566 15.32 2.11 -31.52
C LEU A 566 14.52 3.23 -30.86
N PHE A 567 14.67 4.46 -31.35
CA PHE A 567 14.05 5.63 -30.77
C PHE A 567 12.52 5.61 -30.90
N TRP A 568 11.98 5.32 -32.08
CA TRP A 568 10.54 5.41 -32.31
C TRP A 568 9.73 4.40 -31.50
N PRO A 569 10.15 3.12 -31.36
CA PRO A 569 9.50 2.21 -30.42
C PRO A 569 9.56 2.70 -28.98
N ALA A 570 10.72 3.18 -28.49
CA ALA A 570 10.85 3.69 -27.13
C ALA A 570 9.94 4.91 -26.86
N TYR A 571 9.88 5.85 -27.80
CA TYR A 571 8.95 6.99 -27.74
C TYR A 571 7.49 6.54 -27.79
N PHE A 572 7.15 5.61 -28.69
CA PHE A 572 5.80 5.07 -28.77
C PHE A 572 5.37 4.43 -27.44
N PHE A 573 6.22 3.60 -26.81
CA PHE A 573 5.91 3.00 -25.52
C PHE A 573 5.73 4.05 -24.42
N ALA A 574 6.62 5.06 -24.36
CA ALA A 574 6.44 6.16 -23.42
C ALA A 574 5.07 6.83 -23.59
N ILE A 575 4.65 7.15 -24.81
CA ILE A 575 3.33 7.76 -25.04
C ILE A 575 2.19 6.77 -24.76
N ALA A 576 2.33 5.50 -25.16
CA ALA A 576 1.31 4.47 -24.96
C ALA A 576 0.96 4.28 -23.48
N LEU A 577 1.93 4.36 -22.57
CA LEU A 577 1.71 4.23 -21.12
C LEU A 577 0.70 5.23 -20.55
N VAL A 578 0.47 6.37 -21.19
CA VAL A 578 -0.44 7.43 -20.71
C VAL A 578 -1.72 7.57 -21.55
N VAL A 579 -1.80 6.96 -22.74
CA VAL A 579 -2.97 7.09 -23.64
C VAL A 579 -3.64 5.76 -24.01
N LEU A 580 -2.92 4.65 -23.96
CA LEU A 580 -3.44 3.31 -24.28
C LEU A 580 -3.61 2.47 -23.01
N PRO A 581 -4.43 1.41 -23.05
CA PRO A 581 -4.40 0.39 -22.02
C PRO A 581 -2.98 -0.16 -21.83
N LEU A 582 -2.57 -0.30 -20.58
CA LEU A 582 -1.38 -1.06 -20.19
C LEU A 582 -1.55 -2.53 -20.62
N PHE A 583 -2.77 -3.05 -20.46
CA PHE A 583 -3.25 -4.29 -21.08
C PHE A 583 -4.78 -4.37 -21.11
N THR A 584 -5.31 -5.22 -21.98
CA THR A 584 -6.73 -5.60 -22.04
C THR A 584 -6.85 -7.11 -21.92
N GLY A 585 -7.77 -7.59 -21.08
CA GLY A 585 -7.95 -9.02 -20.86
C GLY A 585 -9.24 -9.35 -20.13
N LEU A 586 -9.44 -10.64 -19.84
CA LEU A 586 -10.55 -11.14 -19.07
C LEU A 586 -10.29 -10.90 -17.56
N LEU A 587 -10.57 -9.67 -17.11
CA LEU A 587 -10.27 -9.22 -15.74
C LEU A 587 -11.16 -9.88 -14.68
N ILE A 588 -12.37 -10.32 -15.08
CA ILE A 588 -13.33 -11.04 -14.24
C ILE A 588 -13.75 -12.33 -14.96
N PRO A 589 -12.96 -13.41 -14.88
CA PRO A 589 -13.27 -14.67 -15.54
C PRO A 589 -14.67 -15.24 -15.31
N SER A 590 -15.26 -15.06 -14.13
CA SER A 590 -16.62 -15.54 -13.81
C SER A 590 -17.71 -14.88 -14.67
N ALA A 591 -17.47 -13.66 -15.14
CA ALA A 591 -18.41 -12.87 -15.93
C ALA A 591 -18.37 -13.18 -17.44
N GLY A 592 -17.51 -14.11 -17.88
CA GLY A 592 -17.32 -14.43 -19.29
C GLY A 592 -17.02 -13.17 -20.12
N PRO A 593 -17.66 -12.96 -21.28
CA PRO A 593 -17.40 -11.79 -22.13
C PRO A 593 -17.58 -10.42 -21.45
N MET A 594 -18.48 -10.29 -20.47
CA MET A 594 -18.68 -9.03 -19.73
C MET A 594 -17.50 -8.71 -18.80
N GLY A 595 -16.71 -9.71 -18.44
CA GLY A 595 -15.51 -9.57 -17.62
C GLY A 595 -14.29 -9.03 -18.37
N VAL A 596 -14.41 -8.77 -19.67
CA VAL A 596 -13.32 -8.19 -20.46
C VAL A 596 -13.20 -6.70 -20.14
N GLY A 597 -12.01 -6.29 -19.70
CA GLY A 597 -11.72 -4.92 -19.32
C GLY A 597 -10.31 -4.48 -19.73
N SER A 598 -10.07 -3.18 -19.64
CA SER A 598 -8.80 -2.55 -20.01
C SER A 598 -8.22 -1.79 -18.82
N VAL A 599 -6.97 -2.09 -18.47
CA VAL A 599 -6.25 -1.43 -17.39
C VAL A 599 -5.48 -0.25 -17.97
N TYR A 600 -5.76 0.96 -17.53
CA TYR A 600 -5.03 2.19 -17.87
C TYR A 600 -4.16 2.62 -16.70
N ALA A 601 -3.25 3.58 -16.87
CA ALA A 601 -2.47 4.11 -15.76
C ALA A 601 -3.30 4.76 -14.64
N TYR A 602 -4.53 5.18 -14.95
CA TYR A 602 -5.38 5.99 -14.08
C TYR A 602 -6.52 5.22 -13.41
N GLY A 603 -6.75 3.97 -13.83
CA GLY A 603 -7.89 3.16 -13.41
C GLY A 603 -8.18 2.04 -14.41
N ILE A 604 -9.25 1.29 -14.16
CA ILE A 604 -9.68 0.17 -14.98
C ILE A 604 -11.01 0.52 -15.65
N TYR A 605 -11.10 0.31 -16.95
CA TYR A 605 -12.33 0.49 -17.71
C TYR A 605 -12.95 -0.87 -18.06
N ILE A 606 -14.17 -1.11 -17.60
CA ILE A 606 -14.89 -2.37 -17.78
C ILE A 606 -16.39 -2.09 -17.83
N ALA A 607 -17.13 -2.81 -18.68
CA ALA A 607 -18.59 -2.71 -18.79
C ALA A 607 -19.16 -1.27 -18.96
N GLY A 608 -18.38 -0.36 -19.58
CA GLY A 608 -18.80 1.03 -19.79
C GLY A 608 -18.49 1.98 -18.62
N GLU A 609 -17.91 1.48 -17.54
CA GLU A 609 -17.64 2.23 -16.32
C GLU A 609 -16.14 2.26 -15.99
N TRP A 610 -15.73 3.28 -15.24
CA TRP A 610 -14.38 3.42 -14.70
C TRP A 610 -14.33 2.98 -13.23
N ALA A 611 -13.34 2.16 -12.88
CA ALA A 611 -12.95 1.87 -11.51
C ALA A 611 -11.62 2.58 -11.20
N PRO A 612 -11.58 3.57 -10.29
CA PRO A 612 -10.39 4.37 -9.97
C PRO A 612 -9.41 3.61 -9.07
N LEU A 613 -9.01 2.41 -9.48
CA LEU A 613 -8.22 1.49 -8.66
C LEU A 613 -6.73 1.87 -8.67
N LEU A 614 -6.12 1.97 -7.48
CA LEU A 614 -4.72 2.37 -7.33
C LEU A 614 -3.72 1.30 -7.81
N ASP A 615 -4.11 0.03 -7.88
CA ASP A 615 -3.33 -1.06 -8.48
C ASP A 615 -2.84 -0.72 -9.90
N SER A 616 -3.64 0.05 -10.62
CA SER A 616 -3.32 0.48 -11.98
C SER A 616 -2.12 1.45 -12.02
N TRP A 617 -2.00 2.33 -11.01
CA TRP A 617 -0.86 3.23 -10.84
C TRP A 617 0.43 2.49 -10.49
N THR A 618 0.36 1.45 -9.66
CA THR A 618 1.55 0.65 -9.31
C THR A 618 2.05 -0.16 -10.51
N TYR A 619 1.13 -0.70 -11.33
CA TYR A 619 1.46 -1.33 -12.60
C TYR A 619 2.08 -0.34 -13.60
N ALA A 620 1.52 0.87 -13.71
CA ALA A 620 2.06 1.92 -14.57
C ALA A 620 3.46 2.35 -14.12
N LEU A 621 3.65 2.67 -12.83
CA LEU A 621 4.94 3.10 -12.26
C LEU A 621 6.04 2.06 -12.51
N SER A 622 5.76 0.79 -12.25
CA SER A 622 6.72 -0.29 -12.51
C SER A 622 7.04 -0.45 -14.01
N SER A 623 6.07 -0.22 -14.91
CA SER A 623 6.31 -0.21 -16.35
C SER A 623 7.18 0.99 -16.78
N ILE A 624 6.94 2.17 -16.21
CA ILE A 624 7.74 3.38 -16.44
C ILE A 624 9.19 3.19 -15.97
N ILE A 625 9.38 2.68 -14.74
CA ILE A 625 10.70 2.37 -14.19
C ILE A 625 11.43 1.38 -15.10
N SER A 626 10.73 0.36 -15.58
CA SER A 626 11.32 -0.64 -16.45
C SER A 626 11.78 -0.05 -17.79
N LEU A 627 10.98 0.82 -18.39
CA LEU A 627 11.37 1.58 -19.58
C LEU A 627 12.59 2.48 -19.29
N GLY A 628 12.61 3.15 -18.13
CA GLY A 628 13.73 3.97 -17.68
C GLY A 628 15.03 3.18 -17.57
N LEU A 629 15.00 1.99 -16.97
CA LEU A 629 16.17 1.10 -16.86
C LEU A 629 16.68 0.66 -18.24
N LEU A 630 15.78 0.31 -19.16
CA LEU A 630 16.15 0.01 -20.55
C LEU A 630 16.77 1.24 -21.24
N LEU A 631 16.24 2.44 -21.01
CA LEU A 631 16.78 3.69 -21.56
C LEU A 631 18.06 4.17 -20.87
N VAL A 632 18.43 3.59 -19.73
CA VAL A 632 19.77 3.75 -19.18
C VAL A 632 20.77 2.90 -19.97
N TYR A 633 20.43 1.65 -20.27
CA TYR A 633 21.37 0.69 -20.87
C TYR A 633 21.43 0.73 -22.41
N LEU A 634 20.28 0.68 -23.09
CA LEU A 634 20.22 0.56 -24.56
C LEU A 634 20.95 1.68 -25.31
N PRO A 635 20.89 2.95 -24.88
CA PRO A 635 21.69 4.00 -25.53
C PRO A 635 23.20 3.77 -25.45
N LEU A 636 23.70 3.30 -24.30
CA LEU A 636 25.12 2.98 -24.12
C LEU A 636 25.53 1.79 -25.00
N ALA A 637 24.69 0.75 -25.05
CA ALA A 637 24.93 -0.44 -25.85
C ALA A 637 24.95 -0.11 -27.36
N ALA A 638 24.03 0.76 -27.81
CA ALA A 638 23.91 1.18 -29.20
C ALA A 638 25.03 2.10 -29.67
N ALA A 639 25.63 2.89 -28.78
CA ALA A 639 26.73 3.78 -29.13
C ALA A 639 28.04 3.01 -29.38
N PRO A 640 28.84 3.39 -30.38
CA PRO A 640 30.16 2.80 -30.59
C PRO A 640 31.06 3.17 -29.41
N HIS A 641 31.79 2.19 -28.86
CA HIS A 641 32.64 2.43 -27.69
C HIS A 641 33.75 3.46 -27.95
N SER A 642 34.20 3.59 -29.21
CA SER A 642 35.17 4.60 -29.65
C SER A 642 34.68 6.04 -29.45
N LEU A 643 33.36 6.27 -29.32
CA LEU A 643 32.78 7.57 -28.98
C LEU A 643 33.16 8.04 -27.57
N PHE A 644 33.45 7.10 -26.66
CA PHE A 644 33.71 7.40 -25.25
C PHE A 644 35.13 7.08 -24.83
N TYR A 645 35.72 6.02 -25.38
CA TYR A 645 37.02 5.49 -24.97
C TYR A 645 38.03 5.56 -26.11
N SER A 646 39.27 5.97 -25.81
CA SER A 646 40.35 6.06 -26.80
C SER A 646 40.90 4.66 -27.17
N PRO A 647 41.08 4.37 -28.48
CA PRO A 647 41.53 3.06 -28.96
C PRO A 647 42.94 2.68 -28.49
N TYR A 648 43.79 3.67 -28.18
CA TYR A 648 45.15 3.44 -27.68
C TYR A 648 45.21 3.01 -26.21
N THR A 649 44.07 3.05 -25.53
CA THR A 649 44.01 2.98 -24.07
C THR A 649 42.96 2.02 -23.53
N ALA A 650 42.03 1.55 -24.37
CA ALA A 650 41.04 0.54 -24.02
C ALA A 650 41.65 -0.87 -24.11
N ARG A 651 42.38 -1.31 -23.08
CA ARG A 651 42.86 -2.72 -22.98
C ARG A 651 41.75 -3.73 -22.61
N GLY A 652 40.47 -3.34 -22.63
CA GLY A 652 39.32 -4.19 -22.34
C GLY A 652 38.00 -3.62 -22.83
N LEU A 653 36.96 -4.46 -22.95
CA LEU A 653 35.61 -4.00 -23.30
C LEU A 653 35.06 -3.07 -22.19
N PRO A 654 34.31 -2.00 -22.55
CA PRO A 654 33.63 -1.17 -21.57
C PRO A 654 32.72 -1.99 -20.64
N TRP A 655 32.52 -1.52 -19.41
CA TRP A 655 31.74 -2.25 -18.40
C TRP A 655 30.33 -2.65 -18.88
N TYR A 656 29.66 -1.79 -19.64
CA TYR A 656 28.31 -2.04 -20.16
C TYR A 656 28.27 -3.05 -21.32
N ARG A 657 29.43 -3.44 -21.88
CA ARG A 657 29.56 -4.54 -22.85
C ARG A 657 30.14 -5.82 -22.22
N SER A 658 30.45 -5.79 -20.92
CA SER A 658 30.91 -6.98 -20.20
C SER A 658 29.83 -8.06 -20.17
N LEU A 659 30.25 -9.33 -20.06
CA LEU A 659 29.31 -10.44 -19.92
C LEU A 659 28.40 -10.29 -18.67
N PRO A 660 28.91 -9.88 -17.49
CA PRO A 660 28.06 -9.63 -16.32
C PRO A 660 26.97 -8.60 -16.59
N ALA A 661 27.30 -7.45 -17.20
CA ALA A 661 26.31 -6.41 -17.48
C ALA A 661 25.21 -6.89 -18.44
N ARG A 662 25.60 -7.62 -19.50
CA ARG A 662 24.65 -8.21 -20.45
C ARG A 662 23.75 -9.26 -19.79
N LEU A 663 24.32 -10.12 -18.95
CA LEU A 663 23.56 -11.10 -18.19
C LEU A 663 22.59 -10.42 -17.23
N SER A 664 23.01 -9.37 -16.52
CA SER A 664 22.14 -8.60 -15.63
C SER A 664 20.94 -7.99 -16.37
N VAL A 665 21.15 -7.44 -17.57
CA VAL A 665 20.06 -6.88 -18.39
C VAL A 665 19.16 -7.99 -18.94
N ALA A 666 19.71 -9.12 -19.37
CA ALA A 666 18.91 -10.26 -19.82
C ALA A 666 18.05 -10.82 -18.68
N VAL A 667 18.63 -10.99 -17.48
CA VAL A 667 17.91 -11.39 -16.26
C VAL A 667 16.84 -10.36 -15.92
N PHE A 668 17.14 -9.07 -16.01
CA PHE A 668 16.15 -8.01 -15.82
C PHE A 668 14.97 -8.15 -16.80
N CYS A 669 15.23 -8.32 -18.10
CA CYS A 669 14.18 -8.51 -19.10
C CYS A 669 13.32 -9.75 -18.81
N VAL A 670 13.92 -10.87 -18.44
CA VAL A 670 13.19 -12.11 -18.15
C VAL A 670 12.38 -12.00 -16.86
N LEU A 671 12.99 -11.56 -15.76
CA LEU A 671 12.35 -11.57 -14.45
C LEU A 671 11.38 -10.41 -14.22
N TYR A 672 11.68 -9.21 -14.75
CA TYR A 672 10.86 -8.02 -14.49
C TYR A 672 9.91 -7.66 -15.63
N LEU A 673 10.11 -8.19 -16.85
CA LEU A 673 9.17 -8.03 -17.95
C LEU A 673 8.50 -9.34 -18.36
N GLY A 674 9.28 -10.41 -18.57
CA GLY A 674 8.79 -11.70 -19.01
C GLY A 674 7.86 -12.38 -18.00
N LEU A 675 8.34 -12.61 -16.77
CA LEU A 675 7.56 -13.32 -15.74
C LEU A 675 6.25 -12.60 -15.39
N PRO A 676 6.20 -11.27 -15.16
CA PRO A 676 4.94 -10.59 -14.92
C PRO A 676 4.00 -10.59 -16.14
N THR A 677 4.55 -10.59 -17.36
CA THR A 677 3.75 -10.77 -18.58
C THR A 677 3.11 -12.15 -18.60
N LEU A 678 3.87 -13.21 -18.32
CA LEU A 678 3.34 -14.59 -18.23
C LEU A 678 2.26 -14.70 -17.16
N MET A 679 2.44 -14.06 -16.00
CA MET A 679 1.40 -14.00 -14.96
C MET A 679 0.15 -13.26 -15.44
N THR A 680 0.30 -12.15 -16.15
CA THR A 680 -0.84 -11.40 -16.72
C THR A 680 -1.60 -12.27 -17.73
N VAL A 681 -0.91 -13.07 -18.54
CA VAL A 681 -1.51 -14.01 -19.50
C VAL A 681 -2.22 -15.16 -18.80
N TYR A 682 -1.58 -15.73 -17.79
CA TYR A 682 -2.15 -16.82 -17.01
C TYR A 682 -3.48 -16.41 -16.37
N THR A 683 -3.54 -15.21 -15.79
CA THR A 683 -4.73 -14.70 -15.13
C THR A 683 -5.79 -14.17 -16.11
N TYR A 684 -5.40 -13.31 -17.06
CA TYR A 684 -6.34 -12.53 -17.87
C TYR A 684 -6.45 -12.98 -19.33
N GLY A 685 -5.77 -14.08 -19.67
CA GLY A 685 -5.79 -14.69 -20.99
C GLY A 685 -4.83 -14.05 -22.01
N PRO A 686 -4.68 -14.68 -23.19
CA PRO A 686 -3.68 -14.31 -24.20
C PRO A 686 -3.91 -12.93 -24.85
N ALA A 687 -5.14 -12.40 -24.80
CA ALA A 687 -5.44 -11.04 -25.28
C ALA A 687 -4.59 -9.98 -24.56
N SER A 688 -4.20 -10.23 -23.31
CA SER A 688 -3.33 -9.34 -22.54
C SER A 688 -1.91 -9.21 -23.08
N VAL A 689 -1.44 -10.14 -23.93
CA VAL A 689 -0.18 -9.98 -24.68
C VAL A 689 -0.39 -9.03 -25.84
N VAL A 690 -1.40 -9.32 -26.67
CA VAL A 690 -1.66 -8.62 -27.94
C VAL A 690 -1.95 -7.14 -27.66
N PHE A 691 -2.74 -6.86 -26.64
CA PHE A 691 -3.11 -5.51 -26.22
C PHE A 691 -2.30 -5.02 -25.00
N GLY A 692 -1.20 -5.69 -24.66
CA GLY A 692 -0.36 -5.41 -23.49
C GLY A 692 0.76 -4.40 -23.75
N TYR A 693 0.42 -3.16 -24.10
CA TYR A 693 1.39 -2.13 -24.47
C TYR A 693 2.30 -1.70 -23.30
N GLY A 694 1.96 -2.05 -22.06
CA GLY A 694 2.77 -1.78 -20.88
C GLY A 694 4.05 -2.63 -20.80
N ARG A 695 3.93 -3.96 -20.75
CA ARG A 695 5.07 -4.87 -20.49
C ARG A 695 5.35 -5.87 -21.62
N SER A 696 4.33 -6.46 -22.22
CA SER A 696 4.46 -7.53 -23.21
C SER A 696 5.24 -7.09 -24.45
N TRP A 697 4.84 -5.97 -25.04
CA TRP A 697 5.51 -5.42 -26.21
C TRP A 697 6.87 -4.81 -25.88
N MET A 698 7.02 -4.22 -24.68
CA MET A 698 8.31 -3.72 -24.21
C MET A 698 9.31 -4.87 -24.04
N PHE A 699 8.90 -6.03 -23.53
CA PHE A 699 9.72 -7.24 -23.44
C PHE A 699 10.20 -7.70 -24.82
N ILE A 700 9.27 -7.85 -25.78
CA ILE A 700 9.58 -8.29 -27.15
C ILE A 700 10.55 -7.31 -27.82
N ALA A 701 10.28 -6.01 -27.72
CA ALA A 701 11.12 -4.97 -28.29
C ALA A 701 12.52 -4.91 -27.64
N ALA A 702 12.60 -5.06 -26.32
CA ALA A 702 13.87 -5.09 -25.59
C ALA A 702 14.71 -6.31 -25.99
N CYS A 703 14.12 -7.50 -26.06
CA CYS A 703 14.81 -8.71 -26.50
C CYS A 703 15.30 -8.58 -27.95
N ALA A 704 14.48 -8.05 -28.85
CA ALA A 704 14.88 -7.81 -30.24
C ALA A 704 16.01 -6.78 -30.34
N ALA A 705 15.94 -5.68 -29.58
CA ALA A 705 16.98 -4.66 -29.55
C ALA A 705 18.31 -5.23 -29.03
N LEU A 706 18.28 -5.98 -27.92
CA LEU A 706 19.47 -6.62 -27.36
C LEU A 706 20.10 -7.62 -28.33
N TYR A 707 19.28 -8.46 -28.97
CA TYR A 707 19.74 -9.42 -29.97
C TYR A 707 20.45 -8.72 -31.14
N VAL A 708 19.84 -7.66 -31.69
CA VAL A 708 20.43 -6.91 -32.81
C VAL A 708 21.73 -6.22 -32.40
N LEU A 709 21.79 -5.65 -31.19
CA LEU A 709 22.98 -4.97 -30.68
C LEU A 709 24.14 -5.93 -30.37
N ASP A 710 23.86 -7.16 -29.95
CA ASP A 710 24.88 -8.21 -29.77
C ASP A 710 25.40 -8.76 -31.12
N TRP A 711 24.55 -8.83 -32.15
CA TRP A 711 24.91 -9.38 -33.48
C TRP A 711 25.52 -8.36 -34.44
N ARG A 712 25.33 -7.06 -34.20
CA ARG A 712 25.86 -5.98 -35.05
C ARG A 712 26.61 -4.97 -34.16
N PRO A 713 27.95 -5.05 -34.06
CA PRO A 713 28.71 -4.08 -33.28
C PRO A 713 28.60 -2.63 -33.78
N ASP A 714 28.15 -2.42 -35.03
CA ASP A 714 28.11 -1.12 -35.72
C ASP A 714 26.71 -0.72 -36.24
N VAL A 715 25.72 -0.57 -35.35
CA VAL A 715 24.38 -0.13 -35.76
C VAL A 715 24.26 1.40 -35.75
N GLY A 716 24.33 2.02 -36.93
CA GLY A 716 24.01 3.44 -37.13
C GLY A 716 24.41 3.97 -38.51
N LEU A 717 23.63 4.91 -39.05
CA LEU A 717 23.88 5.61 -40.33
C LEU A 717 25.17 6.47 -40.35
N LEU A 718 25.90 6.53 -39.23
CA LEU A 718 27.16 7.28 -39.10
C LEU A 718 28.40 6.38 -39.16
N SER A 719 28.25 5.06 -39.35
CA SER A 719 29.39 4.11 -39.38
C SER A 719 30.21 4.15 -40.67
N SER A 720 29.69 4.67 -41.79
CA SER A 720 30.40 4.64 -43.08
C SER A 720 31.53 5.67 -43.25
N SER A 721 31.98 6.35 -42.19
CA SER A 721 33.10 7.31 -42.28
C SER A 721 34.08 7.33 -41.10
N TYR A 722 34.00 6.36 -40.19
CA TYR A 722 34.85 6.33 -38.99
C TYR A 722 36.29 5.83 -39.22
N ALA A 723 36.72 5.67 -40.47
CA ALA A 723 38.05 5.19 -40.81
C ALA A 723 39.15 6.26 -40.77
N GLN A 724 38.85 7.57 -40.61
CA GLN A 724 39.90 8.60 -40.61
C GLN A 724 39.64 9.73 -39.61
N VAL A 725 39.99 9.50 -38.35
CA VAL A 725 40.48 10.60 -37.51
C VAL A 725 41.98 10.68 -37.77
N PRO A 726 42.54 11.82 -38.21
CA PRO A 726 43.98 11.94 -38.44
C PRO A 726 44.73 11.65 -37.15
N SER A 727 45.82 10.89 -37.26
CA SER A 727 46.83 10.74 -36.23
C SER A 727 47.21 12.14 -35.68
N PRO A 728 47.33 12.35 -34.36
CA PRO A 728 48.06 13.52 -33.90
C PRO A 728 49.49 13.42 -34.49
N PRO A 729 50.08 14.54 -34.94
CA PRO A 729 51.40 14.50 -35.54
C PRO A 729 52.38 13.86 -34.55
N SER A 730 53.09 12.84 -35.02
CA SER A 730 54.27 12.32 -34.34
C SER A 730 55.27 13.46 -34.19
N SER A 731 55.88 13.53 -33.01
CA SER A 731 56.97 14.46 -32.63
C SER A 731 56.63 15.95 -32.65
N ALA A 732 56.13 16.45 -31.52
CA ALA A 732 56.68 17.68 -30.95
C ALA A 732 57.16 17.33 -29.54
N ARG A 733 58.46 17.51 -29.29
CA ARG A 733 59.05 17.41 -27.97
C ARG A 733 58.26 18.31 -27.02
N LEU A 734 57.87 17.76 -25.87
CA LEU A 734 57.69 18.56 -24.68
C LEU A 734 59.09 19.07 -24.35
N ASP A 735 59.42 20.27 -24.80
CA ASP A 735 60.41 21.07 -24.11
C ASP A 735 59.72 21.57 -22.84
N ASP A 736 60.38 21.29 -21.72
CA ASP A 736 60.14 21.88 -20.42
C ASP A 736 60.04 23.40 -20.56
N ASP A 737 58.94 23.98 -20.07
CA ASP A 737 59.00 25.30 -19.46
C ASP A 737 58.01 25.32 -18.30
N ASP A 738 58.60 25.24 -17.10
CA ASP A 738 58.04 25.65 -15.83
C ASP A 738 57.57 27.12 -15.90
N ASN A 739 56.28 27.39 -15.66
CA ASN A 739 55.80 28.34 -14.64
C ASN A 739 54.29 28.64 -14.77
N GLU A 740 53.67 28.73 -13.58
CA GLU A 740 52.29 29.14 -13.19
C GLU A 740 51.17 28.08 -13.14
#